data_AF-A0A819Z2Z8-F1
#
_entry.id   AF-A0A819Z2Z8-F1
#
_cell.length_a   1.000
_cell.length_b   1.000
_cell.length_c   1.000
_cell.angle_alpha   90.00
_cell.angle_beta   90.00
_cell.angle_gamma   90.00
#
_symmetry.space_group_name_H-M   'P 1'
#
loop_
_entity.id
_entity.type
_entity.pdbx_description
1 polymer ?
#
loop_
_entity_poly.entity_id
_entity_poly.type
_entity_poly.pdbx_seq_one_letter_code
_entity_poly.pdbx_strand_id
1 'polypeptide(L)'
;DELYKMAKTTNNTKLCHDFLVNYLENLKKQINQCELQLNEQCQSCPLTSLTLAQIDHCLKEYVRSERSYLSIRNNDQLIKFKDYIHEKDVFKTINTFQLSINLNEYLNKLITIREQQSEIWKDYLMLKMRILCKFLPQNFDHLENFIEHINYLPLNNTQNSIEIKNKRYKLIQEAKQLEIQLFNINITNDGVSILNKFKKYITYRTNRLKQDISNKISSSRGILLQNRHRSSLAKNMIGVSPEPYLDLIDNPFNTLQWNQLSLGPSYIRLNQNAIRPEKQQLKELEKEHKEIYQKVELNLIKNQGIPLTVPIFKRYSTNLLNSLRHYYLTPLSYKDQIEAQQQAHIATSIRMLIKEKNLIIRLTDKGHNFYIGSATEFEKKARKFFSDTNAFIELSDNSFNDITNKVIQLLNRLREQNLIRKWQYEQMMPDRTKCELAHLYFNPKTHKDNIPVRPIENTIHAPTTNISKFLDQILQPIFNDKCKETNIIDGASLIEELHKYIRKGLFKSSTLFCTFDIHNLYTMLPQEESIKILSEFLQVHGYTKVKGIDLTTIKTLASIVLQENVFVYDKKIYKQTTGGAMGSSFTLTLANIFMWKWQKEFVRQQNITNEFYGRYIDDVFMTWNRSKRELRKLLDDANQWHLNIKLDYKIDKSLPFLDVLLTNNNGILSTSVYHKPAAEPYVTPFLSDHPRHVFK
;
A
#
# COMPACT_ATOMS: atom_id res chain seq x y z
N ASP A 1 -10.45 -18.60 -33.44
CA ASP A 1 -9.69 -17.55 -34.14
C ASP A 1 -8.20 -17.52 -33.84
N GLU A 2 -7.74 -17.35 -32.60
CA GLU A 2 -6.29 -17.31 -32.33
C GLU A 2 -5.56 -18.64 -32.55
N LEU A 3 -6.14 -19.77 -32.15
CA LEU A 3 -5.59 -21.11 -32.44
C LEU A 3 -5.51 -21.40 -33.94
N TYR A 4 -6.45 -20.89 -34.72
CA TYR A 4 -6.46 -21.03 -36.19
C TYR A 4 -5.42 -20.10 -36.83
N LYS A 5 -5.22 -18.89 -36.30
CA LYS A 5 -4.07 -18.03 -36.67
C LYS A 5 -2.74 -18.72 -36.36
N MET A 6 -2.61 -19.34 -35.20
CA MET A 6 -1.42 -20.10 -34.80
C MET A 6 -1.16 -21.30 -35.72
N ALA A 7 -2.19 -22.09 -36.05
CA ALA A 7 -2.10 -23.20 -36.98
C ALA A 7 -1.64 -22.74 -38.38
N LYS A 8 -2.19 -21.61 -38.84
CA LYS A 8 -1.88 -21.01 -40.14
C LYS A 8 -0.47 -20.42 -40.21
N THR A 9 0.06 -19.91 -39.09
CA THR A 9 1.43 -19.39 -39.01
C THR A 9 2.50 -20.46 -38.78
N THR A 10 2.15 -21.61 -38.20
CA THR A 10 3.12 -22.67 -37.83
C THR A 10 3.06 -23.92 -38.70
N ASN A 11 2.08 -24.00 -39.62
CA ASN A 11 1.86 -25.14 -40.52
C ASN A 11 1.69 -26.50 -39.83
N ASN A 12 1.38 -26.53 -38.53
CA ASN A 12 1.42 -27.75 -37.73
C ASN A 12 0.06 -28.04 -37.07
N THR A 13 -0.84 -28.64 -37.85
CA THR A 13 -2.20 -29.05 -37.39
C THR A 13 -2.15 -30.09 -36.28
N LYS A 14 -1.06 -30.85 -36.18
CA LYS A 14 -0.75 -31.77 -35.08
C LYS A 14 -0.57 -31.02 -33.75
N LEU A 15 0.12 -29.86 -33.77
CA LEU A 15 0.30 -29.01 -32.59
C LEU A 15 -1.04 -28.49 -32.02
N CYS A 16 -2.01 -28.18 -32.88
CA CYS A 16 -3.35 -27.76 -32.44
C CYS A 16 -4.18 -28.92 -31.89
N HIS A 17 -4.07 -30.12 -32.47
CA HIS A 17 -4.68 -31.32 -31.93
C HIS A 17 -4.07 -31.68 -30.56
N ASP A 18 -2.73 -31.71 -30.46
CA ASP A 18 -2.00 -31.99 -29.23
C ASP A 18 -2.31 -30.96 -28.15
N PHE A 19 -2.44 -29.67 -28.51
CA PHE A 19 -2.88 -28.63 -27.58
C PHE A 19 -4.31 -28.88 -27.07
N LEU A 20 -5.26 -29.22 -27.95
CA LEU A 20 -6.65 -29.48 -27.57
C LEU A 20 -6.79 -30.76 -26.72
N VAL A 21 -5.99 -31.79 -27.02
CA VAL A 21 -5.89 -33.02 -26.25
C VAL A 21 -5.28 -32.74 -24.88
N ASN A 22 -4.18 -32.01 -24.80
CA ASN A 22 -3.53 -31.65 -23.54
C ASN A 22 -4.42 -30.73 -22.68
N TYR A 23 -5.18 -29.83 -23.30
CA TYR A 23 -6.20 -29.03 -22.62
C TYR A 23 -7.34 -29.91 -22.07
N LEU A 24 -7.79 -30.90 -22.84
CA LEU A 24 -8.77 -31.89 -22.38
C LEU A 24 -8.24 -32.74 -21.22
N GLU A 25 -6.98 -33.18 -21.26
CA GLU A 25 -6.37 -33.93 -20.17
C GLU A 25 -6.25 -33.08 -18.90
N ASN A 26 -5.93 -31.79 -19.04
CA ASN A 26 -5.85 -30.88 -17.92
C ASN A 26 -7.24 -30.63 -17.29
N LEU A 27 -8.28 -30.47 -18.11
CA LEU A 27 -9.67 -30.42 -17.65
C LEU A 27 -10.11 -31.71 -16.97
N LYS A 28 -9.76 -32.88 -17.51
CA LYS A 28 -10.02 -34.18 -16.87
C LYS A 28 -9.30 -34.30 -15.53
N LYS A 29 -8.06 -33.84 -15.40
CA LYS A 29 -7.34 -33.77 -14.11
C LYS A 29 -8.05 -32.86 -13.12
N GLN A 30 -8.57 -31.71 -13.56
CA GLN A 30 -9.33 -30.80 -12.70
C GLN A 30 -10.68 -31.39 -12.27
N ILE A 31 -11.36 -32.12 -13.15
CA ILE A 31 -12.58 -32.87 -12.80
C ILE A 31 -12.27 -33.96 -11.79
N ASN A 32 -11.23 -34.77 -12.01
CA ASN A 32 -10.82 -35.80 -11.05
C ASN A 32 -10.49 -35.22 -9.67
N GLN A 33 -9.87 -34.04 -9.62
CA GLN A 33 -9.65 -33.32 -8.35
C GLN A 33 -10.95 -32.86 -7.70
N CYS A 34 -11.90 -32.34 -8.49
CA CYS A 34 -13.22 -31.98 -7.98
C CYS A 34 -14.03 -33.21 -7.52
N GLU A 35 -13.90 -34.35 -8.20
CA GLU A 35 -14.54 -35.62 -7.80
C GLU A 35 -13.92 -36.20 -6.53
N LEU A 36 -12.58 -36.13 -6.38
CA LEU A 36 -11.92 -36.49 -5.13
C LEU A 36 -12.44 -35.65 -3.95
N GLN A 37 -12.55 -34.33 -4.15
CA GLN A 37 -13.09 -33.41 -3.15
C GLN A 37 -14.56 -33.70 -2.83
N LEU A 38 -15.37 -34.06 -3.84
CA LEU A 38 -16.77 -34.41 -3.66
C LEU A 38 -16.93 -35.75 -2.92
N ASN A 39 -16.08 -36.73 -3.22
CA ASN A 39 -16.06 -38.05 -2.56
C ASN A 39 -15.59 -37.96 -1.10
N GLU A 40 -14.55 -37.17 -0.82
CA GLU A 40 -14.12 -36.86 0.56
C GLU A 40 -15.27 -36.18 1.34
N GLN A 41 -16.01 -35.26 0.71
CA GLN A 41 -17.18 -34.61 1.30
C GLN A 41 -18.34 -35.59 1.55
N CYS A 42 -18.64 -36.49 0.61
CA CYS A 42 -19.69 -37.50 0.76
C CYS A 42 -19.35 -38.59 1.78
N GLN A 43 -18.08 -39.01 1.92
CA GLN A 43 -17.64 -39.96 2.95
C GLN A 43 -17.77 -39.40 4.37
N SER A 44 -17.64 -38.08 4.53
CA SER A 44 -17.77 -37.38 5.82
C SER A 44 -19.21 -37.10 6.26
N CYS A 45 -20.23 -37.42 5.45
CA CYS A 45 -21.63 -37.09 5.73
C CYS A 45 -22.64 -38.05 5.06
N PRO A 46 -23.18 -39.07 5.76
CA PRO A 46 -24.26 -39.89 5.23
C PRO A 46 -25.59 -39.15 5.38
N LEU A 47 -26.04 -38.45 4.33
CA LEU A 47 -27.35 -37.78 4.30
C LEU A 47 -28.48 -38.83 4.15
N THR A 48 -29.28 -39.02 5.21
CA THR A 48 -30.33 -40.06 5.30
C THR A 48 -31.74 -39.63 4.84
N SER A 49 -31.94 -38.50 4.15
CA SER A 49 -33.31 -38.12 3.72
C SER A 49 -33.47 -37.40 2.38
N LEU A 50 -32.41 -37.19 1.61
CA LEU A 50 -32.52 -36.79 0.21
C LEU A 50 -31.57 -37.60 -0.64
N THR A 51 -32.11 -38.30 -1.64
CA THR A 51 -31.27 -39.10 -2.54
C THR A 51 -30.53 -38.18 -3.50
N LEU A 52 -29.29 -38.54 -3.84
CA LEU A 52 -28.47 -37.86 -4.85
C LEU A 52 -29.26 -37.60 -6.15
N ALA A 53 -30.19 -38.49 -6.51
CA ALA A 53 -31.08 -38.36 -7.66
C ALA A 53 -32.03 -37.14 -7.60
N GLN A 54 -32.54 -36.76 -6.42
CA GLN A 54 -33.47 -35.63 -6.25
C GLN A 54 -32.74 -34.28 -6.33
N ILE A 55 -31.54 -34.21 -5.75
CA ILE A 55 -30.63 -33.06 -5.87
C ILE A 55 -30.19 -32.89 -7.32
N ASP A 56 -29.86 -34.01 -7.99
CA ASP A 56 -29.43 -34.03 -9.37
C ASP A 56 -30.55 -33.59 -10.33
N HIS A 57 -31.81 -33.95 -10.05
CA HIS A 57 -32.96 -33.49 -10.83
C HIS A 57 -33.14 -31.95 -10.76
N CYS A 58 -33.05 -31.35 -9.57
CA CYS A 58 -33.24 -29.91 -9.40
C CYS A 58 -32.10 -29.08 -10.02
N LEU A 59 -30.86 -29.57 -9.93
CA LEU A 59 -29.70 -28.94 -10.56
C LEU A 59 -29.73 -29.09 -12.08
N LYS A 60 -30.18 -30.24 -12.60
CA LYS A 60 -30.37 -30.46 -14.05
C LYS A 60 -31.42 -29.52 -14.65
N GLU A 61 -32.51 -29.23 -13.95
CA GLU A 61 -33.52 -28.26 -14.40
C GLU A 61 -32.98 -26.81 -14.41
N TYR A 62 -32.21 -26.43 -13.40
CA TYR A 62 -31.55 -25.11 -13.34
C TYR A 62 -30.50 -24.94 -14.45
N VAL A 63 -29.64 -25.95 -14.65
CA VAL A 63 -28.65 -25.94 -15.74
C VAL A 63 -29.29 -26.09 -17.11
N ARG A 64 -30.48 -26.72 -17.24
CA ARG A 64 -31.29 -26.65 -18.46
C ARG A 64 -31.74 -25.23 -18.79
N SER A 65 -32.08 -24.42 -17.79
CA SER A 65 -32.49 -23.02 -17.99
C SER A 65 -31.32 -22.11 -18.43
N GLU A 66 -30.12 -22.32 -17.89
CA GLU A 66 -28.90 -21.61 -18.29
C GLU A 66 -28.26 -22.21 -19.58
N ARG A 67 -28.58 -23.46 -19.91
CA ARG A 67 -28.20 -24.12 -21.18
C ARG A 67 -28.76 -23.41 -22.40
N SER A 68 -29.95 -22.79 -22.33
CA SER A 68 -30.51 -22.07 -23.48
C SER A 68 -29.55 -21.00 -24.01
N TYR A 69 -28.98 -20.18 -23.12
CA TYR A 69 -28.10 -19.08 -23.50
C TYR A 69 -26.71 -19.53 -23.99
N LEU A 70 -26.11 -20.52 -23.32
CA LEU A 70 -24.78 -21.04 -23.66
C LEU A 70 -24.81 -22.05 -24.82
N SER A 71 -25.87 -22.84 -24.95
CA SER A 71 -26.06 -23.77 -26.08
C SER A 71 -26.30 -23.00 -27.36
N ILE A 72 -27.06 -21.89 -27.34
CA ILE A 72 -27.23 -21.02 -28.52
C ILE A 72 -25.90 -20.40 -28.93
N ARG A 73 -25.10 -19.89 -27.98
CA ARG A 73 -23.84 -19.22 -28.29
C ARG A 73 -22.74 -20.19 -28.75
N ASN A 74 -22.67 -21.39 -28.17
CA ASN A 74 -21.73 -22.43 -28.60
C ASN A 74 -22.20 -23.12 -29.89
N ASN A 75 -23.51 -23.33 -30.12
CA ASN A 75 -23.99 -23.76 -31.44
C ASN A 75 -23.73 -22.68 -32.48
N ASP A 76 -23.95 -21.40 -32.19
CA ASP A 76 -23.63 -20.30 -33.11
C ASP A 76 -22.13 -20.26 -33.44
N GLN A 77 -21.25 -20.54 -32.48
CA GLN A 77 -19.82 -20.63 -32.75
C GLN A 77 -19.44 -21.89 -33.54
N LEU A 78 -20.11 -23.03 -33.28
CA LEU A 78 -19.91 -24.28 -34.01
C LEU A 78 -20.47 -24.20 -35.45
N ILE A 79 -21.62 -23.54 -35.63
CA ILE A 79 -22.26 -23.25 -36.90
C ILE A 79 -21.39 -22.25 -37.67
N LYS A 80 -20.97 -21.13 -37.05
CA LYS A 80 -20.00 -20.21 -37.68
C LYS A 80 -18.68 -20.87 -38.04
N PHE A 81 -18.22 -21.85 -37.26
CA PHE A 81 -17.01 -22.61 -37.59
C PHE A 81 -17.24 -23.59 -38.74
N LYS A 82 -18.39 -24.28 -38.77
CA LYS A 82 -18.81 -25.15 -39.89
C LYS A 82 -19.02 -24.34 -41.18
N ASP A 83 -19.74 -23.22 -41.10
CA ASP A 83 -20.00 -22.29 -42.20
C ASP A 83 -18.71 -21.64 -42.68
N TYR A 84 -17.80 -21.23 -41.79
CA TYR A 84 -16.49 -20.71 -42.17
C TYR A 84 -15.63 -21.75 -42.88
N ILE A 85 -15.70 -23.03 -42.47
CA ILE A 85 -15.02 -24.13 -43.16
C ILE A 85 -15.63 -24.40 -44.54
N HIS A 86 -16.95 -24.30 -44.68
CA HIS A 86 -17.67 -24.53 -45.94
C HIS A 86 -17.64 -23.34 -46.92
N GLU A 87 -17.80 -22.09 -46.47
CA GLU A 87 -17.89 -20.88 -47.32
C GLU A 87 -16.54 -20.36 -47.81
N LYS A 88 -15.47 -20.47 -47.02
CA LYS A 88 -14.17 -19.81 -47.33
C LYS A 88 -13.26 -20.63 -48.23
N ASP A 89 -13.72 -21.79 -48.73
CA ASP A 89 -12.97 -22.67 -49.65
C ASP A 89 -11.51 -22.92 -49.16
N VAL A 90 -11.31 -22.92 -47.84
CA VAL A 90 -10.00 -22.84 -47.15
C VAL A 90 -9.06 -23.96 -47.61
N PHE A 91 -9.62 -25.07 -48.07
CA PHE A 91 -8.91 -26.31 -48.37
C PHE A 91 -8.56 -26.51 -49.85
N LYS A 92 -8.97 -25.64 -50.80
CA LYS A 92 -8.32 -25.60 -52.13
C LYS A 92 -6.82 -25.28 -52.02
N THR A 93 -6.45 -24.49 -51.02
CA THR A 93 -5.06 -24.15 -50.70
C THR A 93 -4.29 -25.28 -49.99
N ILE A 94 -4.97 -26.31 -49.48
CA ILE A 94 -4.36 -27.43 -48.74
C ILE A 94 -4.25 -28.68 -49.62
N ASN A 95 -5.05 -28.82 -50.68
CA ASN A 95 -4.90 -29.88 -51.70
C ASN A 95 -3.55 -29.86 -52.44
N THR A 96 -2.74 -28.80 -52.31
CA THR A 96 -1.36 -28.76 -52.80
C THR A 96 -0.36 -29.54 -51.94
N PHE A 97 -0.72 -29.93 -50.72
CA PHE A 97 0.13 -30.75 -49.87
C PHE A 97 -0.52 -32.11 -49.63
N GLN A 98 0.04 -33.13 -50.29
CA GLN A 98 -0.26 -34.55 -50.07
C GLN A 98 -0.19 -34.89 -48.58
N LEU A 99 -1.33 -34.84 -47.91
CA LEU A 99 -1.57 -35.55 -46.67
C LEU A 99 -2.65 -36.58 -46.99
N SER A 100 -2.22 -37.83 -47.12
CA SER A 100 -3.06 -39.02 -47.26
C SER A 100 -3.81 -39.32 -45.94
N ILE A 101 -4.47 -38.32 -45.39
CA ILE A 101 -5.33 -38.42 -44.22
C ILE A 101 -6.71 -38.02 -44.71
N ASN A 102 -7.68 -38.92 -44.59
CA ASN A 102 -9.05 -38.66 -44.98
C ASN A 102 -9.55 -37.43 -44.19
N LEU A 103 -9.53 -36.26 -44.84
CA LEU A 103 -9.65 -34.97 -44.19
C LEU A 103 -10.99 -34.83 -43.46
N ASN A 104 -12.03 -35.48 -44.01
CA ASN A 104 -13.35 -35.59 -43.39
C ASN A 104 -13.33 -36.41 -42.10
N GLU A 105 -12.52 -37.47 -42.04
CA GLU A 105 -12.36 -38.27 -40.82
C GLU A 105 -11.64 -37.46 -39.72
N TYR A 106 -10.64 -36.65 -40.09
CA TYR A 106 -9.94 -35.78 -39.15
C TYR A 106 -10.78 -34.58 -38.68
N LEU A 107 -11.58 -33.99 -39.59
CA LEU A 107 -12.57 -32.97 -39.27
C LEU A 107 -13.63 -33.51 -38.31
N ASN A 108 -14.14 -34.71 -38.56
CA ASN A 108 -15.05 -35.39 -37.64
C ASN A 108 -14.38 -35.60 -36.27
N LYS A 109 -13.11 -36.04 -36.22
CA LYS A 109 -12.37 -36.15 -34.94
C LYS A 109 -12.25 -34.81 -34.20
N LEU A 110 -11.97 -33.70 -34.89
CA LEU A 110 -11.88 -32.38 -34.24
C LEU A 110 -13.23 -31.84 -33.77
N ILE A 111 -14.30 -32.08 -34.54
CA ILE A 111 -15.68 -31.74 -34.14
C ILE A 111 -16.06 -32.58 -32.91
N THR A 112 -15.81 -33.90 -32.94
CA THR A 112 -16.04 -34.79 -31.81
C THR A 112 -15.25 -34.35 -30.57
N ILE A 113 -13.98 -33.94 -30.70
CA ILE A 113 -13.17 -33.41 -29.59
C ILE A 113 -13.77 -32.12 -29.02
N ARG A 114 -14.34 -31.25 -29.85
CA ARG A 114 -14.99 -30.01 -29.41
C ARG A 114 -16.34 -30.26 -28.75
N GLU A 115 -17.11 -31.22 -29.24
CA GLU A 115 -18.35 -31.69 -28.61
C GLU A 115 -18.03 -32.31 -27.24
N GLN A 116 -17.00 -33.16 -27.16
CA GLN A 116 -16.49 -33.73 -25.90
C GLN A 116 -15.99 -32.64 -24.93
N GLN A 117 -15.24 -31.63 -25.41
CA GLN A 117 -14.84 -30.49 -24.58
C GLN A 117 -16.06 -29.77 -23.99
N SER A 118 -17.11 -29.59 -24.78
CA SER A 118 -18.32 -28.90 -24.31
C SER A 118 -19.10 -29.70 -23.27
N GLU A 119 -19.14 -31.03 -23.37
CA GLU A 119 -19.78 -31.88 -22.35
C GLU A 119 -18.92 -31.95 -21.08
N ILE A 120 -17.60 -32.14 -21.21
CA ILE A 120 -16.65 -32.15 -20.07
C ILE A 120 -16.66 -30.81 -19.31
N TRP A 121 -16.80 -29.68 -20.01
CA TRP A 121 -16.97 -28.37 -19.36
C TRP A 121 -18.30 -28.22 -18.62
N LYS A 122 -19.39 -28.82 -19.14
CA LYS A 122 -20.68 -28.84 -18.44
C LYS A 122 -20.57 -29.66 -17.15
N ASP A 123 -19.90 -30.80 -17.20
CA ASP A 123 -19.69 -31.66 -16.03
C ASP A 123 -18.79 -31.00 -14.97
N TYR A 124 -17.71 -30.35 -15.41
CA TYR A 124 -16.84 -29.56 -14.52
C TYR A 124 -17.61 -28.40 -13.85
N LEU A 125 -18.43 -27.66 -14.61
CA LEU A 125 -19.23 -26.57 -14.07
C LEU A 125 -20.28 -27.09 -13.07
N MET A 126 -20.94 -28.20 -13.40
CA MET A 126 -21.89 -28.88 -12.50
C MET A 126 -21.22 -29.32 -11.19
N LEU A 127 -20.03 -29.94 -11.24
CA LEU A 127 -19.28 -30.32 -10.05
C LEU A 127 -18.87 -29.11 -9.21
N LYS A 128 -18.40 -28.05 -9.86
CA LYS A 128 -18.01 -26.81 -9.20
C LYS A 128 -19.19 -26.11 -8.53
N MET A 129 -20.37 -26.14 -9.16
CA MET A 129 -21.60 -25.61 -8.58
C MET A 129 -22.08 -26.47 -7.41
N ARG A 130 -21.95 -27.80 -7.47
CA ARG A 130 -22.22 -28.69 -6.33
C ARG A 130 -21.34 -28.37 -5.12
N ILE A 131 -20.05 -28.11 -5.34
CA ILE A 131 -19.10 -27.65 -4.30
C ILE A 131 -19.50 -26.27 -3.74
N LEU A 132 -19.87 -25.32 -4.61
CA LEU A 132 -20.21 -23.95 -4.23
C LEU A 132 -21.54 -23.82 -3.49
N CYS A 133 -22.51 -24.69 -3.77
CA CYS A 133 -23.83 -24.67 -3.15
C CYS A 133 -23.86 -25.13 -1.68
N LYS A 134 -22.72 -25.56 -1.10
CA LYS A 134 -22.56 -25.93 0.32
C LYS A 134 -23.78 -26.65 0.90
N PHE A 135 -23.88 -27.98 0.75
CA PHE A 135 -24.53 -28.75 1.82
C PHE A 135 -23.85 -28.30 3.12
N LEU A 136 -24.61 -27.84 4.12
CA LEU A 136 -24.05 -27.19 5.29
C LEU A 136 -23.80 -28.20 6.42
N PRO A 137 -22.53 -28.59 6.66
CA PRO A 137 -22.11 -29.26 7.88
C PRO A 137 -21.99 -28.30 9.07
N GLN A 138 -21.67 -28.88 10.22
CA GLN A 138 -21.60 -28.36 11.61
C GLN A 138 -20.83 -27.05 11.86
N ASN A 139 -20.30 -26.38 10.84
CA ASN A 139 -19.48 -25.18 10.97
C ASN A 139 -20.29 -23.86 11.11
N PHE A 140 -21.54 -23.93 11.57
CA PHE A 140 -22.27 -22.77 12.11
C PHE A 140 -22.17 -22.64 13.64
N ASP A 141 -21.47 -23.57 14.30
CA ASP A 141 -21.14 -23.50 15.74
C ASP A 141 -20.15 -22.34 16.09
N HIS A 142 -19.70 -21.57 15.10
CA HIS A 142 -18.86 -20.38 15.34
C HIS A 142 -19.64 -19.19 15.93
N LEU A 143 -20.97 -19.15 15.84
CA LEU A 143 -21.79 -18.14 16.52
C LEU A 143 -21.98 -18.45 18.02
N GLU A 144 -21.88 -19.71 18.41
CA GLU A 144 -21.85 -20.15 19.81
C GLU A 144 -20.51 -19.73 20.46
N ASN A 145 -19.40 -19.97 19.76
CA ASN A 145 -18.04 -19.59 20.20
C ASN A 145 -17.79 -18.07 20.27
N PHE A 146 -18.47 -17.26 19.44
CA PHE A 146 -18.32 -15.79 19.43
C PHE A 146 -18.99 -15.12 20.64
N ILE A 147 -20.07 -15.67 21.18
CA ILE A 147 -20.78 -15.13 22.36
C ILE A 147 -20.14 -15.61 23.67
N GLU A 148 -19.42 -16.74 23.67
CA GLU A 148 -18.68 -17.22 24.84
C GLU A 148 -17.55 -16.28 25.28
N HIS A 149 -17.00 -15.45 24.38
CA HIS A 149 -15.76 -14.69 24.64
C HIS A 149 -15.96 -13.22 25.03
N ILE A 150 -17.19 -12.71 25.17
CA ILE A 150 -17.42 -11.37 25.72
C ILE A 150 -17.70 -11.47 27.23
N ASN A 151 -16.62 -11.25 27.99
CA ASN A 151 -16.48 -10.89 29.42
C ASN A 151 -16.01 -11.95 30.45
N TYR A 152 -14.74 -11.78 30.85
CA TYR A 152 -14.14 -11.80 32.20
C TYR A 152 -15.15 -11.37 33.30
N LEU A 153 -15.32 -11.96 34.50
CA LEU A 153 -14.42 -12.45 35.57
C LEU A 153 -15.30 -13.24 36.60
N PRO A 154 -14.72 -13.93 37.62
CA PRO A 154 -15.37 -15.01 38.38
C PRO A 154 -16.31 -14.47 39.47
N LEU A 155 -17.27 -15.27 39.94
CA LEU A 155 -17.76 -15.24 41.33
C LEU A 155 -18.75 -16.38 41.64
N ASN A 156 -18.60 -16.93 42.85
CA ASN A 156 -19.32 -18.05 43.44
C ASN A 156 -20.76 -17.65 43.84
N ASN A 157 -21.78 -18.07 43.09
CA ASN A 157 -23.10 -18.44 43.62
C ASN A 157 -23.99 -19.00 42.51
N THR A 158 -24.59 -20.18 42.72
CA THR A 158 -25.30 -20.97 41.70
C THR A 158 -26.60 -20.32 41.20
N GLN A 159 -27.24 -19.44 41.98
CA GLN A 159 -28.53 -18.84 41.62
C GLN A 159 -28.44 -17.70 40.59
N ASN A 160 -27.39 -16.88 40.62
CA ASN A 160 -27.15 -15.85 39.59
C ASN A 160 -26.71 -16.43 38.24
N SER A 161 -26.22 -17.69 38.22
CA SER A 161 -25.82 -18.36 36.98
C SER A 161 -27.01 -18.77 36.10
N ILE A 162 -28.15 -19.12 36.72
CA ILE A 162 -29.37 -19.55 36.04
C ILE A 162 -30.14 -18.33 35.52
N GLU A 163 -30.16 -17.22 36.26
CA GLU A 163 -30.82 -15.98 35.85
C GLU A 163 -30.09 -15.31 34.68
N ILE A 164 -28.75 -15.35 34.66
CA ILE A 164 -27.93 -14.88 33.55
C ILE A 164 -28.07 -15.80 32.33
N LYS A 165 -28.11 -17.13 32.50
CA LYS A 165 -28.39 -18.10 31.41
C LYS A 165 -29.77 -17.89 30.80
N ASN A 166 -30.78 -17.61 31.61
CA ASN A 166 -32.14 -17.35 31.13
C ASN A 166 -32.26 -15.98 30.43
N LYS A 167 -31.56 -14.93 30.89
CA LYS A 167 -31.45 -13.64 30.16
C LYS A 167 -30.70 -13.79 28.83
N ARG A 168 -29.64 -14.62 28.78
CA ARG A 168 -28.86 -14.93 27.56
C ARG A 168 -29.71 -15.71 26.54
N TYR A 169 -30.45 -16.72 26.99
CA TYR A 169 -31.36 -17.51 26.16
C TYR A 169 -32.52 -16.64 25.62
N LYS A 170 -33.07 -15.75 26.45
CA LYS A 170 -34.11 -14.78 26.04
C LYS A 170 -33.62 -13.77 24.98
N LEU A 171 -32.42 -13.20 25.14
CA LEU A 171 -31.80 -12.29 24.15
C LEU A 171 -31.47 -12.98 22.81
N ILE A 172 -31.01 -14.22 22.84
CA ILE A 172 -30.73 -15.01 21.62
C ILE A 172 -32.04 -15.37 20.91
N GLN A 173 -33.11 -15.69 21.66
CA GLN A 173 -34.44 -15.94 21.10
C GLN A 173 -35.10 -14.65 20.59
N GLU A 174 -34.91 -13.50 21.25
CA GLU A 174 -35.36 -12.18 20.77
C GLU A 174 -34.61 -11.74 19.50
N ALA A 175 -33.30 -12.00 19.39
CA ALA A 175 -32.52 -11.71 18.17
C ALA A 175 -32.91 -12.62 16.99
N LYS A 176 -33.13 -13.92 17.26
CA LYS A 176 -33.67 -14.87 16.28
C LYS A 176 -35.10 -14.53 15.89
N GLN A 177 -35.94 -14.11 16.84
CA GLN A 177 -37.33 -13.68 16.58
C GLN A 177 -37.38 -12.32 15.87
N LEU A 178 -36.51 -11.35 16.16
CA LEU A 178 -36.43 -10.08 15.43
C LEU A 178 -35.96 -10.28 13.99
N GLU A 179 -35.03 -11.20 13.75
CA GLU A 179 -34.58 -11.56 12.40
C GLU A 179 -35.64 -12.36 11.62
N ILE A 180 -36.47 -13.16 12.31
CA ILE A 180 -37.65 -13.85 11.74
C ILE A 180 -38.85 -12.90 11.56
N GLN A 181 -39.07 -11.93 12.45
CA GLN A 181 -40.16 -10.95 12.37
C GLN A 181 -39.90 -9.84 11.35
N LEU A 182 -38.64 -9.46 11.13
CA LEU A 182 -38.27 -8.54 10.04
C LEU A 182 -38.54 -9.12 8.63
N PHE A 183 -38.80 -10.42 8.54
CA PHE A 183 -39.41 -11.07 7.36
C PHE A 183 -40.66 -11.85 7.76
N ASN A 184 -41.73 -11.13 8.09
CA ASN A 184 -43.07 -11.62 8.43
C ASN A 184 -43.51 -12.88 7.62
N ILE A 185 -43.11 -14.05 8.09
CA ILE A 185 -43.57 -15.36 7.62
C ILE A 185 -44.04 -16.08 8.88
N ASN A 186 -45.33 -15.91 9.19
CA ASN A 186 -46.01 -16.84 10.05
C ASN A 186 -45.92 -18.24 9.43
N ILE A 187 -45.41 -19.17 10.23
CA ILE A 187 -45.32 -20.58 9.91
C ILE A 187 -46.73 -21.14 10.10
N THR A 188 -47.42 -21.38 8.99
CA THR A 188 -48.53 -22.34 8.94
C THR A 188 -48.14 -23.49 8.02
N ASN A 189 -48.54 -24.69 8.43
CA ASN A 189 -47.99 -26.00 8.08
C ASN A 189 -48.21 -26.47 6.62
N ASP A 190 -47.69 -25.74 5.63
CA ASP A 190 -47.64 -26.24 4.25
C ASP A 190 -46.25 -26.07 3.62
N GLY A 191 -45.55 -27.21 3.45
CA GLY A 191 -44.20 -27.28 2.88
C GLY A 191 -44.06 -26.72 1.46
N VAL A 192 -45.17 -26.63 0.71
CA VAL A 192 -45.21 -26.00 -0.63
C VAL A 192 -45.02 -24.48 -0.56
N SER A 193 -45.45 -23.84 0.54
CA SER A 193 -45.26 -22.40 0.78
C SER A 193 -43.82 -22.04 1.14
N ILE A 194 -43.14 -22.93 1.88
CA ILE A 194 -41.71 -22.80 2.24
C ILE A 194 -40.84 -22.90 0.99
N LEU A 195 -41.11 -23.88 0.11
CA LEU A 195 -40.36 -24.07 -1.14
C LEU A 195 -40.53 -22.87 -2.10
N ASN A 196 -41.73 -22.28 -2.17
CA ASN A 196 -41.99 -21.09 -2.97
C ASN A 196 -41.38 -19.81 -2.38
N LYS A 197 -41.33 -19.68 -1.05
CA LYS A 197 -40.63 -18.58 -0.37
C LYS A 197 -39.11 -18.69 -0.49
N PHE A 198 -38.57 -19.90 -0.42
CA PHE A 198 -37.15 -20.18 -0.67
C PHE A 198 -36.78 -19.94 -2.14
N LYS A 199 -37.63 -20.36 -3.10
CA LYS A 199 -37.48 -20.01 -4.52
C LYS A 199 -37.52 -18.51 -4.76
N LYS A 200 -38.44 -17.77 -4.12
CA LYS A 200 -38.48 -16.29 -4.18
C LYS A 200 -37.24 -15.64 -3.59
N TYR A 201 -36.72 -16.16 -2.48
CA TYR A 201 -35.49 -15.67 -1.84
C TYR A 201 -34.25 -15.89 -2.72
N ILE A 202 -34.09 -17.09 -3.28
CA ILE A 202 -33.00 -17.41 -4.21
C ILE A 202 -33.12 -16.58 -5.50
N THR A 203 -34.34 -16.40 -6.03
CA THR A 203 -34.59 -15.55 -7.21
C THR A 203 -34.28 -14.09 -6.92
N TYR A 204 -34.66 -13.56 -5.75
CA TYR A 204 -34.35 -12.21 -5.30
C TYR A 204 -32.83 -11.99 -5.14
N ARG A 205 -32.13 -12.92 -4.50
CA ARG A 205 -30.66 -12.86 -4.34
C ARG A 205 -29.93 -12.97 -5.68
N THR A 206 -30.41 -13.83 -6.58
CA THR A 206 -29.84 -13.99 -7.93
C THR A 206 -30.10 -12.77 -8.79
N ASN A 207 -31.27 -12.13 -8.69
CA ASN A 207 -31.60 -10.90 -9.40
C ASN A 207 -30.80 -9.71 -8.87
N ARG A 208 -30.63 -9.58 -7.55
CA ARG A 208 -29.79 -8.55 -6.93
C ARG A 208 -28.32 -8.73 -7.30
N LEU A 209 -27.82 -9.96 -7.34
CA LEU A 209 -26.47 -10.27 -7.82
C LEU A 209 -26.32 -9.97 -9.33
N LYS A 210 -27.33 -10.30 -10.15
CA LYS A 210 -27.40 -9.90 -11.58
C LYS A 210 -27.40 -8.39 -11.75
N GLN A 211 -28.10 -7.65 -10.89
CA GLN A 211 -28.20 -6.19 -10.96
C GLN A 211 -26.93 -5.51 -10.45
N ASP A 212 -26.27 -6.04 -9.41
CA ASP A 212 -24.95 -5.58 -8.96
C ASP A 212 -23.86 -5.87 -9.99
N ILE A 213 -23.92 -7.03 -10.65
CA ILE A 213 -23.02 -7.37 -11.77
C ILE A 213 -23.33 -6.50 -12.99
N SER A 214 -24.60 -6.27 -13.33
CA SER A 214 -25.01 -5.42 -14.45
C SER A 214 -24.65 -3.94 -14.21
N ASN A 215 -24.81 -3.44 -12.98
CA ASN A 215 -24.43 -2.09 -12.58
C ASN A 215 -22.91 -1.92 -12.57
N LYS A 216 -22.15 -2.92 -12.10
CA LYS A 216 -20.67 -2.94 -12.16
C LYS A 216 -20.14 -3.10 -13.57
N ILE A 217 -20.79 -3.89 -14.42
CA ILE A 217 -20.41 -4.05 -15.83
C ILE A 217 -20.77 -2.78 -16.61
N SER A 218 -21.90 -2.14 -16.35
CA SER A 218 -22.31 -0.90 -17.03
C SER A 218 -21.45 0.29 -16.60
N SER A 219 -21.09 0.40 -15.31
CA SER A 219 -20.14 1.40 -14.83
C SER A 219 -18.73 1.14 -15.37
N SER A 220 -18.28 -0.12 -15.40
CA SER A 220 -16.97 -0.50 -15.96
C SER A 220 -16.91 -0.35 -17.48
N ARG A 221 -18.03 -0.57 -18.19
CA ARG A 221 -18.14 -0.41 -19.65
C ARG A 221 -18.19 1.06 -20.05
N GLY A 222 -18.82 1.92 -19.25
CA GLY A 222 -18.76 3.38 -19.40
C GLY A 222 -17.35 3.92 -19.19
N ILE A 223 -16.63 3.43 -18.18
CA ILE A 223 -15.22 3.78 -17.92
C ILE A 223 -14.30 3.25 -19.03
N LEU A 224 -14.48 2.01 -19.47
CA LEU A 224 -13.71 1.42 -20.58
C LEU A 224 -13.96 2.11 -21.92
N LEU A 225 -15.21 2.52 -22.22
CA LEU A 225 -15.56 3.25 -23.44
C LEU A 225 -15.11 4.71 -23.40
N GLN A 226 -15.17 5.38 -22.24
CA GLN A 226 -14.58 6.73 -22.05
C GLN A 226 -13.06 6.69 -22.18
N ASN A 227 -12.40 5.66 -21.65
CA ASN A 227 -10.96 5.46 -21.78
C ASN A 227 -10.56 5.13 -23.24
N ARG A 228 -11.39 4.36 -23.97
CA ARG A 228 -11.18 4.09 -25.41
C ARG A 228 -11.40 5.32 -26.30
N HIS A 229 -12.43 6.13 -26.01
CA HIS A 229 -12.70 7.36 -26.76
C HIS A 229 -11.67 8.47 -26.47
N ARG A 230 -11.17 8.58 -25.23
CA ARG A 230 -10.04 9.47 -24.91
C ARG A 230 -8.74 9.01 -25.58
N SER A 231 -8.52 7.70 -25.69
CA SER A 231 -7.37 7.11 -26.39
C SER A 231 -7.43 7.26 -27.91
N SER A 232 -8.61 7.29 -28.54
CA SER A 232 -8.71 7.45 -30.00
C SER A 232 -8.69 8.91 -30.48
N LEU A 233 -9.08 9.87 -29.64
CA LEU A 233 -9.06 11.30 -29.96
C LEU A 233 -7.72 11.99 -29.61
N ALA A 234 -6.95 11.45 -28.67
CA ALA A 234 -5.62 11.94 -28.33
C ALA A 234 -4.54 11.07 -28.97
N LYS A 235 -4.30 11.26 -30.27
CA LYS A 235 -3.17 10.62 -30.99
C LYS A 235 -1.78 11.02 -30.45
N ASN A 236 -1.67 11.84 -29.40
CA ASN A 236 -0.39 12.44 -28.97
C ASN A 236 -0.11 12.47 -27.45
N MET A 237 -0.78 11.71 -26.58
CA MET A 237 -0.33 11.65 -25.17
C MET A 237 -0.34 10.24 -24.56
N ILE A 238 0.84 9.91 -24.03
CA ILE A 238 1.28 8.69 -23.38
C ILE A 238 0.39 8.35 -22.17
N GLY A 239 -0.12 7.12 -22.14
CA GLY A 239 -0.71 6.51 -20.96
C GLY A 239 -0.24 5.06 -20.89
N VAL A 240 0.79 4.80 -20.09
CA VAL A 240 1.37 3.48 -19.78
C VAL A 240 1.77 3.54 -18.29
N SER A 241 1.09 2.84 -17.36
CA SER A 241 1.33 1.47 -16.84
C SER A 241 2.55 1.38 -15.88
N PRO A 242 2.66 0.37 -14.97
CA PRO A 242 3.57 0.34 -13.82
C PRO A 242 5.01 0.01 -14.24
N GLU A 243 5.60 0.85 -15.07
CA GLU A 243 6.96 0.70 -15.56
C GLU A 243 7.94 1.17 -14.48
N PRO A 244 9.00 0.41 -14.16
CA PRO A 244 10.19 0.98 -13.55
C PRO A 244 10.57 2.22 -14.37
N TYR A 245 10.73 3.37 -13.72
CA TYR A 245 11.16 4.57 -14.43
C TYR A 245 12.58 4.32 -14.93
N LEU A 246 12.69 4.03 -16.23
CA LEU A 246 13.95 3.84 -16.91
C LEU A 246 14.47 5.20 -17.31
N ASP A 247 15.53 5.61 -16.64
CA ASP A 247 16.42 6.68 -17.10
C ASP A 247 17.60 6.02 -17.83
N LEU A 248 17.26 5.18 -18.82
CA LEU A 248 18.18 4.40 -19.63
C LEU A 248 17.93 4.71 -21.11
N ILE A 249 19.00 4.73 -21.89
CA ILE A 249 18.95 4.92 -23.35
C ILE A 249 18.27 3.71 -24.00
N ASP A 250 18.48 2.49 -23.48
CA ASP A 250 17.88 1.25 -23.93
C ASP A 250 17.53 0.34 -22.74
N ASN A 251 16.44 -0.44 -22.83
CA ASN A 251 16.04 -1.40 -21.79
C ASN A 251 16.90 -2.69 -21.88
N PRO A 252 17.75 -3.00 -20.88
CA PRO A 252 18.61 -4.18 -20.93
C PRO A 252 17.92 -5.45 -20.41
N PHE A 253 16.71 -5.34 -19.84
CA PHE A 253 15.99 -6.45 -19.21
C PHE A 253 15.10 -7.19 -20.22
N ASN A 254 15.07 -8.52 -20.13
CA ASN A 254 14.10 -9.32 -20.88
C ASN A 254 12.69 -9.20 -20.27
N THR A 255 11.66 -9.68 -20.98
CA THR A 255 10.25 -9.57 -20.56
C THR A 255 9.96 -10.12 -19.16
N LEU A 256 10.60 -11.22 -18.75
CA LEU A 256 10.37 -11.83 -17.43
C LEU A 256 11.01 -10.99 -16.31
N GLN A 257 12.25 -10.55 -16.52
CA GLN A 257 12.95 -9.66 -15.60
C GLN A 257 12.20 -8.32 -15.45
N TRP A 258 11.72 -7.79 -16.57
CA TRP A 258 10.94 -6.56 -16.63
C TRP A 258 9.62 -6.67 -15.86
N ASN A 259 8.86 -7.74 -16.10
CA ASN A 259 7.64 -8.01 -15.36
C ASN A 259 7.94 -8.10 -13.85
N GLN A 260 9.04 -8.73 -13.43
CA GLN A 260 9.39 -8.79 -12.02
C GLN A 260 9.72 -7.41 -11.41
N LEU A 261 10.42 -6.55 -12.15
CA LEU A 261 10.79 -5.20 -11.72
C LEU A 261 9.58 -4.25 -11.65
N SER A 262 8.63 -4.40 -12.58
CA SER A 262 7.38 -3.62 -12.63
C SER A 262 6.47 -3.81 -11.42
N LEU A 263 6.66 -4.89 -10.66
CA LEU A 263 5.83 -5.17 -9.49
C LEU A 263 6.31 -4.42 -8.23
N GLY A 264 7.45 -3.73 -8.31
CA GLY A 264 7.99 -2.92 -7.22
C GLY A 264 8.45 -3.75 -5.99
N PRO A 265 8.78 -3.09 -4.87
CA PRO A 265 9.20 -3.74 -3.63
C PRO A 265 8.07 -4.52 -2.95
N SER A 266 6.81 -4.22 -3.28
CA SER A 266 5.62 -4.78 -2.63
C SER A 266 5.30 -6.22 -3.05
N TYR A 267 5.91 -6.74 -4.11
CA TYR A 267 5.56 -8.04 -4.69
C TYR A 267 6.70 -9.04 -4.78
N ILE A 268 7.77 -8.86 -4.00
CA ILE A 268 8.67 -10.01 -3.83
C ILE A 268 7.98 -10.97 -2.84
N ARG A 269 7.14 -11.88 -3.34
CA ARG A 269 6.71 -13.08 -2.59
C ARG A 269 7.94 -13.92 -2.33
N LEU A 270 8.68 -13.56 -1.30
CA LEU A 270 9.76 -14.38 -0.82
C LEU A 270 9.16 -15.46 0.07
N ASN A 271 8.54 -16.44 -0.59
CA ASN A 271 8.59 -17.84 -0.17
C ASN A 271 10.04 -18.38 -0.14
N GLN A 272 11.05 -17.50 -0.04
CA GLN A 272 12.45 -17.86 0.14
C GLN A 272 12.69 -18.50 1.49
N ASN A 273 11.85 -18.29 2.50
CA ASN A 273 12.07 -18.89 3.81
C ASN A 273 12.21 -20.40 3.69
N ALA A 274 11.35 -21.08 2.92
CA ALA A 274 11.46 -22.52 2.73
C ALA A 274 12.54 -22.98 1.70
N ILE A 275 13.13 -22.07 0.93
CA ILE A 275 14.24 -22.39 -0.01
C ILE A 275 15.62 -22.15 0.65
N ARG A 276 15.68 -21.32 1.70
CA ARG A 276 16.92 -21.04 2.43
C ARG A 276 17.40 -22.29 3.17
N PRO A 277 18.71 -22.46 3.37
CA PRO A 277 19.22 -23.51 4.25
C PRO A 277 18.55 -23.42 5.62
N GLU A 278 18.14 -24.56 6.19
CA GLU A 278 17.46 -24.65 7.49
C GLU A 278 18.16 -23.82 8.59
N LYS A 279 19.50 -23.84 8.60
CA LYS A 279 20.33 -23.04 9.51
C LYS A 279 20.06 -21.53 9.43
N GLN A 280 19.74 -21.01 8.25
CA GLN A 280 19.41 -19.59 8.05
C GLN A 280 17.97 -19.30 8.49
N GLN A 281 17.03 -20.21 8.19
CA GLN A 281 15.65 -20.10 8.64
C GLN A 281 15.55 -20.04 10.17
N LEU A 282 16.30 -20.91 10.86
CA LEU A 282 16.36 -20.94 12.33
C LEU A 282 16.90 -19.63 12.91
N LYS A 283 17.94 -19.03 12.30
CA LYS A 283 18.48 -17.72 12.73
C LYS A 283 17.46 -16.59 12.60
N GLU A 284 16.70 -16.56 11.51
CA GLU A 284 15.68 -15.53 11.28
C GLU A 284 14.49 -15.70 12.22
N LEU A 285 14.05 -16.95 12.42
CA LEU A 285 13.03 -17.30 13.39
C LEU A 285 13.43 -16.87 14.81
N GLU A 286 14.66 -17.14 15.24
CA GLU A 286 15.18 -16.71 16.55
C GLU A 286 15.20 -15.19 16.68
N LYS A 287 15.62 -14.48 15.61
CA LYS A 287 15.64 -13.02 15.59
C LYS A 287 14.22 -12.44 15.67
N GLU A 288 13.30 -12.93 14.86
CA GLU A 288 11.91 -12.47 14.81
C GLU A 288 11.17 -12.78 16.12
N HIS A 289 11.36 -13.99 16.67
CA HIS A 289 10.85 -14.36 17.98
C HIS A 289 11.32 -13.38 19.05
N LYS A 290 12.62 -13.09 19.10
CA LYS A 290 13.21 -12.15 20.06
C LYS A 290 12.66 -10.74 19.91
N GLU A 291 12.55 -10.23 18.68
CA GLU A 291 12.04 -8.88 18.42
C GLU A 291 10.57 -8.72 18.82
N ILE A 292 9.70 -9.67 18.45
CA ILE A 292 8.28 -9.65 18.81
C ILE A 292 8.13 -9.79 20.31
N TYR A 293 8.83 -10.76 20.92
CA TYR A 293 8.79 -11.00 22.35
C TYR A 293 9.22 -9.75 23.14
N GLN A 294 10.33 -9.11 22.78
CA GLN A 294 10.82 -7.90 23.43
C GLN A 294 9.84 -6.72 23.32
N LYS A 295 9.17 -6.53 22.17
CA LYS A 295 8.17 -5.47 22.01
C LYS A 295 6.96 -5.69 22.91
N VAL A 296 6.48 -6.93 22.99
CA VAL A 296 5.34 -7.30 23.85
C VAL A 296 5.71 -7.19 25.32
N GLU A 297 6.89 -7.69 25.68
CA GLU A 297 7.47 -7.58 27.03
C GLU A 297 7.57 -6.11 27.46
N LEU A 298 8.19 -5.25 26.64
CA LEU A 298 8.32 -3.83 26.94
C LEU A 298 6.96 -3.13 27.08
N ASN A 299 5.98 -3.47 26.25
CA ASN A 299 4.64 -2.87 26.31
C ASN A 299 3.91 -3.29 27.60
N LEU A 300 3.88 -4.59 27.90
CA LEU A 300 3.18 -5.11 29.08
C LEU A 300 3.84 -4.69 30.40
N ILE A 301 5.16 -4.55 30.43
CA ILE A 301 5.86 -4.02 31.61
C ILE A 301 5.62 -2.52 31.75
N LYS A 302 5.88 -1.73 30.70
CA LYS A 302 5.85 -0.26 30.80
C LYS A 302 4.45 0.33 30.86
N ASN A 303 3.48 -0.26 30.15
CA ASN A 303 2.14 0.30 30.03
C ASN A 303 1.11 -0.40 30.93
N GLN A 304 1.35 -1.66 31.31
CA GLN A 304 0.38 -2.48 32.05
C GLN A 304 0.90 -2.96 33.41
N GLY A 305 2.17 -2.68 33.76
CA GLY A 305 2.73 -3.00 35.08
C GLY A 305 2.84 -4.49 35.40
N ILE A 306 2.84 -5.37 34.40
CA ILE A 306 2.81 -6.82 34.60
C ILE A 306 4.21 -7.33 34.99
N PRO A 307 4.38 -8.07 36.11
CA PRO A 307 5.67 -8.63 36.51
C PRO A 307 6.18 -9.72 35.55
N LEU A 308 7.50 -9.75 35.30
CA LEU A 308 8.17 -10.76 34.47
C LEU A 308 8.01 -12.20 34.95
N THR A 309 7.69 -12.38 36.24
CA THR A 309 7.52 -13.69 36.88
C THR A 309 6.18 -14.34 36.53
N VAL A 310 5.27 -13.63 35.86
CA VAL A 310 3.95 -14.16 35.51
C VAL A 310 4.12 -15.25 34.42
N PRO A 311 3.57 -16.46 34.61
CA PRO A 311 3.69 -17.58 33.66
C PRO A 311 3.23 -17.27 32.23
N ILE A 312 2.46 -16.20 32.06
CA ILE A 312 1.96 -15.71 30.78
C ILE A 312 3.08 -15.35 29.80
N PHE A 313 4.22 -14.80 30.27
CA PHE A 313 5.35 -14.45 29.40
C PHE A 313 6.02 -15.70 28.84
N LYS A 314 6.25 -16.70 29.69
CA LYS A 314 6.81 -18.00 29.28
C LYS A 314 5.87 -18.70 28.30
N ARG A 315 4.55 -18.73 28.58
CA ARG A 315 3.55 -19.34 27.70
C ARG A 315 3.45 -18.61 26.36
N TYR A 316 3.46 -17.28 26.36
CA TYR A 316 3.45 -16.46 25.16
C TYR A 316 4.70 -16.72 24.30
N SER A 317 5.88 -16.69 24.93
CA SER A 317 7.16 -16.97 24.26
C SER A 317 7.15 -18.34 23.57
N THR A 318 6.70 -19.39 24.28
CA THR A 318 6.61 -20.75 23.72
C THR A 318 5.60 -20.84 22.58
N ASN A 319 4.41 -20.24 22.74
CA ASN A 319 3.38 -20.26 21.70
C ASN A 319 3.81 -19.51 20.44
N LEU A 320 4.46 -18.35 20.61
CA LEU A 320 5.03 -17.57 19.53
C LEU A 320 6.11 -18.38 18.79
N LEU A 321 7.03 -19.01 19.53
CA LEU A 321 8.08 -19.84 18.96
C LEU A 321 7.50 -21.01 18.16
N ASN A 322 6.48 -21.70 18.70
CA ASN A 322 5.80 -22.79 18.02
C ASN A 322 5.08 -22.33 16.75
N SER A 323 4.43 -21.17 16.79
CA SER A 323 3.74 -20.58 15.63
C SER A 323 4.72 -20.17 14.54
N LEU A 324 5.84 -19.54 14.91
CA LEU A 324 6.91 -19.19 13.97
C LEU A 324 7.59 -20.45 13.42
N ARG A 325 7.85 -21.48 14.24
CA ARG A 325 8.39 -22.76 13.76
C ARG A 325 7.46 -23.41 12.77
N HIS A 326 6.16 -23.46 13.07
CA HIS A 326 5.18 -23.97 12.13
C HIS A 326 5.22 -23.16 10.83
N TYR A 327 5.24 -21.84 10.89
CA TYR A 327 5.29 -20.99 9.70
C TYR A 327 6.56 -21.19 8.84
N TYR A 328 7.75 -21.18 9.45
CA TYR A 328 9.03 -21.30 8.73
C TYR A 328 9.33 -22.73 8.25
N LEU A 329 8.91 -23.76 9.01
CA LEU A 329 9.23 -25.16 8.72
C LEU A 329 8.10 -25.89 7.98
N THR A 330 6.94 -25.26 7.75
CA THR A 330 5.90 -25.87 6.92
C THR A 330 6.42 -25.99 5.49
N PRO A 331 6.48 -27.21 4.94
CA PRO A 331 6.96 -27.41 3.58
C PRO A 331 6.04 -26.69 2.60
N LEU A 332 6.64 -25.91 1.70
CA LEU A 332 5.89 -25.30 0.60
C LEU A 332 5.27 -26.36 -0.29
N SER A 333 4.13 -26.03 -0.90
CA SER A 333 3.58 -26.85 -1.96
C SER A 333 4.60 -26.97 -3.10
N TYR A 334 4.58 -28.10 -3.83
CA TYR A 334 5.48 -28.32 -4.96
C TYR A 334 5.42 -27.17 -5.99
N LYS A 335 4.22 -26.60 -6.20
CA LYS A 335 4.01 -25.43 -7.05
C LYS A 335 4.76 -24.20 -6.54
N ASP A 336 4.66 -23.90 -5.26
CA ASP A 336 5.30 -22.72 -4.65
C ASP A 336 6.83 -22.87 -4.62
N GLN A 337 7.35 -24.09 -4.47
CA GLN A 337 8.79 -24.37 -4.55
C GLN A 337 9.34 -24.04 -5.94
N ILE A 338 8.67 -24.49 -7.01
CA ILE A 338 9.07 -24.19 -8.39
C ILE A 338 9.00 -22.67 -8.65
N GLU A 339 7.92 -22.02 -8.23
CA GLU A 339 7.73 -20.58 -8.42
C GLU A 339 8.84 -19.78 -7.72
N ALA A 340 9.16 -20.12 -6.48
CA ALA A 340 10.18 -19.41 -5.72
C ALA A 340 11.61 -19.68 -6.24
N GLN A 341 11.89 -20.87 -6.79
CA GLN A 341 13.15 -21.14 -7.52
C GLN A 341 13.27 -20.28 -8.78
N GLN A 342 12.21 -20.17 -9.58
CA GLN A 342 12.17 -19.34 -10.78
C GLN A 342 12.39 -17.85 -10.44
N GLN A 343 11.69 -17.35 -9.41
CA GLN A 343 11.86 -15.98 -8.93
C GLN A 343 13.30 -15.71 -8.43
N ALA A 344 13.90 -16.66 -7.71
CA ALA A 344 15.29 -16.54 -7.26
C ALA A 344 16.28 -16.47 -8.45
N HIS A 345 16.05 -17.28 -9.49
CA HIS A 345 16.86 -17.25 -10.71
C HIS A 345 16.72 -15.91 -11.44
N ILE A 346 15.49 -15.40 -11.60
CA ILE A 346 15.22 -14.09 -12.21
C ILE A 346 15.90 -12.98 -11.40
N ALA A 347 15.76 -12.97 -10.08
CA ALA A 347 16.39 -11.98 -9.21
C ALA A 347 17.93 -12.00 -9.30
N THR A 348 18.52 -13.19 -9.39
CA THR A 348 19.97 -13.34 -9.57
C THR A 348 20.41 -12.80 -10.93
N SER A 349 19.68 -13.14 -11.99
CA SER A 349 19.93 -12.65 -13.34
C SER A 349 19.84 -11.12 -13.43
N ILE A 350 18.82 -10.52 -12.80
CA ILE A 350 18.69 -9.05 -12.66
C ILE A 350 19.91 -8.45 -11.97
N ARG A 351 20.36 -9.03 -10.84
CA ARG A 351 21.53 -8.52 -10.09
C ARG A 351 22.83 -8.57 -10.91
N MET A 352 23.05 -9.63 -11.67
CA MET A 352 24.21 -9.73 -12.56
C MET A 352 24.16 -8.64 -13.63
N LEU A 353 23.02 -8.48 -14.30
CA LEU A 353 22.84 -7.48 -15.35
C LEU A 353 23.03 -6.05 -14.84
N ILE A 354 22.51 -5.72 -13.64
CA ILE A 354 22.73 -4.41 -13.00
C ILE A 354 24.23 -4.14 -12.83
N LYS A 355 24.99 -5.15 -12.38
CA LYS A 355 26.43 -5.02 -12.17
C LYS A 355 27.18 -4.89 -13.50
N GLU A 356 26.87 -5.73 -14.48
CA GLU A 356 27.50 -5.73 -15.81
C GLU A 356 27.27 -4.42 -16.56
N LYS A 357 26.07 -3.86 -16.45
CA LYS A 357 25.67 -2.62 -17.15
C LYS A 357 25.90 -1.36 -16.30
N ASN A 358 26.51 -1.48 -15.11
CA ASN A 358 26.76 -0.38 -14.18
C ASN A 358 25.49 0.46 -13.89
N LEU A 359 24.38 -0.23 -13.58
CA LEU A 359 23.09 0.38 -13.30
C LEU A 359 22.90 0.58 -11.79
N ILE A 360 22.01 1.49 -11.43
CA ILE A 360 21.57 1.69 -10.06
C ILE A 360 20.07 1.42 -9.95
N ILE A 361 19.68 0.70 -8.90
CA ILE A 361 18.28 0.54 -8.49
C ILE A 361 18.03 1.33 -7.21
N ARG A 362 16.99 2.16 -7.22
CA ARG A 362 16.56 2.96 -6.06
C ARG A 362 15.05 2.93 -5.93
N LEU A 363 14.55 3.14 -4.71
CA LEU A 363 13.14 3.41 -4.49
C LEU A 363 12.84 4.86 -4.86
N THR A 364 11.76 5.07 -5.60
CA THR A 364 11.27 6.41 -5.95
C THR A 364 10.73 7.13 -4.72
N ASP A 365 10.87 8.45 -4.70
CA ASP A 365 10.47 9.31 -3.56
C ASP A 365 8.97 9.25 -3.22
N LYS A 366 8.08 9.10 -4.21
CA LYS A 366 6.62 9.15 -4.03
C LYS A 366 5.82 8.03 -4.70
N GLY A 367 6.46 7.23 -5.56
CA GLY A 367 5.76 6.20 -6.34
C GLY A 367 5.85 4.79 -5.73
N HIS A 368 6.66 4.61 -4.68
CA HIS A 368 7.00 3.28 -4.12
C HIS A 368 7.49 2.25 -5.17
N ASN A 369 7.85 2.70 -6.36
CA ASN A 369 8.39 1.88 -7.44
C ASN A 369 9.91 1.93 -7.49
N PHE A 370 10.48 1.03 -8.29
CA PHE A 370 11.90 1.07 -8.62
C PHE A 370 12.19 2.12 -9.70
N TYR A 371 13.22 2.91 -9.45
CA TYR A 371 13.95 3.64 -10.47
C TYR A 371 15.15 2.79 -10.88
N ILE A 372 15.38 2.71 -12.20
CA ILE A 372 16.55 2.05 -12.76
C ILE A 372 17.20 3.03 -13.73
N GLY A 373 18.46 3.37 -13.46
CA GLY A 373 19.22 4.32 -14.25
C GLY A 373 20.69 3.97 -14.31
N SER A 374 21.45 4.67 -15.15
CA SER A 374 22.91 4.58 -15.14
C SER A 374 23.45 5.08 -13.80
N ALA A 375 24.38 4.33 -13.20
CA ALA A 375 25.05 4.78 -11.98
C ALA A 375 25.83 6.09 -12.20
N THR A 376 26.39 6.30 -13.40
CA THR A 376 27.16 7.51 -13.72
C THR A 376 26.28 8.75 -13.81
N GLU A 377 25.12 8.65 -14.46
CA GLU A 377 24.17 9.78 -14.56
C GLU A 377 23.52 10.09 -13.21
N PHE A 378 23.20 9.05 -12.44
CA PHE A 378 22.69 9.23 -11.09
C PHE A 378 23.69 9.96 -10.18
N GLU A 379 24.98 9.59 -10.27
CA GLU A 379 26.05 10.25 -9.53
C GLU A 379 26.26 11.70 -9.97
N LYS A 380 26.11 12.03 -11.27
CA LYS A 380 26.11 13.43 -11.73
C LYS A 380 24.97 14.23 -11.10
N LYS A 381 23.77 13.64 -10.96
CA LYS A 381 22.64 14.31 -10.28
C LYS A 381 22.92 14.53 -8.79
N ALA A 382 23.54 13.57 -8.12
CA ALA A 382 23.99 13.74 -6.73
C ALA A 382 25.03 14.86 -6.62
N ARG A 383 26.08 14.88 -7.45
CA ARG A 383 27.10 15.95 -7.44
C ARG A 383 26.52 17.32 -7.76
N LYS A 384 25.57 17.40 -8.70
CA LYS A 384 24.82 18.62 -8.97
C LYS A 384 24.09 19.10 -7.71
N PHE A 385 23.43 18.20 -6.97
CA PHE A 385 22.79 18.56 -5.70
C PHE A 385 23.79 19.15 -4.68
N PHE A 386 24.98 18.55 -4.54
CA PHE A 386 26.02 19.08 -3.66
C PHE A 386 26.46 20.49 -4.11
N SER A 387 26.68 20.69 -5.41
CA SER A 387 27.08 21.98 -5.98
C SER A 387 26.00 23.06 -5.84
N ASP A 388 24.75 22.72 -6.13
CA ASP A 388 23.62 23.65 -6.13
C ASP A 388 23.29 24.13 -4.71
N THR A 389 23.53 23.28 -3.69
CA THR A 389 23.23 23.61 -2.29
C THR A 389 24.43 24.15 -1.52
N ASN A 390 25.65 23.77 -1.90
CA ASN A 390 26.89 24.03 -1.15
C ASN A 390 26.78 23.70 0.35
N ALA A 391 25.93 22.73 0.70
CA ALA A 391 25.58 22.42 2.09
C ALA A 391 26.52 21.41 2.75
N PHE A 392 27.46 20.84 1.99
CA PHE A 392 28.34 19.76 2.45
C PHE A 392 29.79 20.04 2.09
N ILE A 393 30.69 19.72 3.02
CA ILE A 393 32.14 19.77 2.80
C ILE A 393 32.73 18.38 2.96
N GLU A 394 33.65 18.00 2.08
CA GLU A 394 34.40 16.75 2.20
C GLU A 394 35.44 16.88 3.33
N LEU A 395 35.57 15.86 4.17
CA LEU A 395 36.59 15.79 5.21
C LEU A 395 37.72 14.84 4.80
N SER A 396 38.96 15.16 5.17
CA SER A 396 40.13 14.31 4.93
C SER A 396 40.16 13.06 5.81
N ASP A 397 39.64 13.17 7.03
CA ASP A 397 39.81 12.18 8.08
C ASP A 397 38.48 11.76 8.71
N ASN A 398 38.47 10.55 9.28
CA ASN A 398 37.32 10.02 9.98
C ASN A 398 37.20 10.61 11.38
N SER A 399 36.32 11.61 11.53
CA SER A 399 36.05 12.30 12.80
C SER A 399 35.02 11.59 13.71
N PHE A 400 34.67 10.33 13.44
CA PHE A 400 33.64 9.61 14.20
C PHE A 400 33.90 9.56 15.71
N ASN A 401 35.13 9.19 16.10
CA ASN A 401 35.50 9.11 17.52
C ASN A 401 35.47 10.49 18.18
N ASP A 402 35.92 11.53 17.48
CA ASP A 402 35.93 12.90 18.00
C ASP A 402 34.51 13.40 18.24
N ILE A 403 33.60 13.18 17.28
CA ILE A 403 32.18 13.55 17.42
C ILE A 403 31.53 12.80 18.58
N THR A 404 31.75 11.49 18.66
CA THR A 404 31.22 10.67 19.74
C THR A 404 31.72 11.15 21.10
N ASN A 405 33.01 11.46 21.20
CA ASN A 405 33.61 12.01 22.42
C ASN A 405 33.06 13.39 22.76
N LYS A 406 32.90 14.29 21.79
CA LYS A 406 32.28 15.62 21.98
C LYS A 406 30.86 15.51 22.54
N VAL A 407 30.04 14.61 21.98
CA VAL A 407 28.67 14.37 22.45
C VAL A 407 28.66 13.89 23.90
N ILE A 408 29.51 12.92 24.23
CA ILE A 408 29.57 12.36 25.58
C ILE A 408 30.10 13.38 26.58
N GLN A 409 31.17 14.10 26.23
CA GLN A 409 31.72 15.18 27.07
C GLN A 409 30.69 16.28 27.32
N LEU A 410 29.92 16.66 26.30
CA LEU A 410 28.83 17.61 26.45
C LEU A 410 27.81 17.11 27.48
N LEU A 411 27.31 15.89 27.31
CA LEU A 411 26.28 15.33 28.20
C LEU A 411 26.79 15.15 29.64
N ASN A 412 28.04 14.72 29.82
CA ASN A 412 28.69 14.63 31.14
C ASN A 412 28.75 16.00 31.81
N ARG A 413 29.27 17.01 31.10
CA ARG A 413 29.36 18.39 31.61
C ARG A 413 27.99 18.94 32.00
N LEU A 414 26.97 18.77 31.14
CA LEU A 414 25.61 19.23 31.44
C LEU A 414 25.02 18.52 32.68
N ARG A 415 25.37 17.24 32.90
CA ARG A 415 24.92 16.46 34.05
C ARG A 415 25.63 16.90 35.33
N GLU A 416 26.95 17.09 35.30
CA GLU A 416 27.77 17.57 36.42
C GLU A 416 27.33 18.97 36.88
N GLN A 417 27.01 19.85 35.93
CA GLN A 417 26.50 21.19 36.18
C GLN A 417 25.02 21.23 36.61
N ASN A 418 24.36 20.07 36.75
CA ASN A 418 22.93 19.93 37.06
C ASN A 418 21.98 20.66 36.08
N LEU A 419 22.43 20.90 34.84
CA LEU A 419 21.62 21.50 33.77
C LEU A 419 20.63 20.49 33.16
N ILE A 420 20.93 19.20 33.28
CA ILE A 420 20.04 18.09 32.90
C ILE A 420 19.89 17.07 34.03
N ARG A 421 18.70 16.46 34.11
CA ARG A 421 18.36 15.39 35.05
C ARG A 421 18.94 14.05 34.60
N LYS A 422 19.08 13.11 35.55
CA LYS A 422 19.63 11.75 35.29
C LYS A 422 18.92 11.04 34.14
N TRP A 423 17.59 11.03 34.14
CA TRP A 423 16.81 10.38 33.08
C TRP A 423 17.00 11.03 31.70
N GLN A 424 17.21 12.35 31.64
CA GLN A 424 17.49 13.09 30.39
C GLN A 424 18.86 12.72 29.85
N TYR A 425 19.85 12.66 30.74
CA TYR A 425 21.20 12.20 30.42
C TYR A 425 21.20 10.76 29.89
N GLU A 426 20.55 9.83 30.59
CA GLU A 426 20.46 8.42 30.18
C GLU A 426 19.74 8.26 28.84
N GLN A 427 18.69 9.06 28.60
CA GLN A 427 17.95 9.04 27.34
C GLN A 427 18.77 9.59 26.16
N MET A 428 19.58 10.62 26.38
CA MET A 428 20.38 11.27 25.34
C MET A 428 21.74 10.61 25.10
N MET A 429 22.26 9.84 26.05
CA MET A 429 23.58 9.22 25.95
C MET A 429 23.63 8.24 24.77
N PRO A 430 24.62 8.36 23.86
CA PRO A 430 24.81 7.37 22.81
C PRO A 430 25.36 6.03 23.35
N ASP A 431 24.91 4.93 22.77
CA ASP A 431 25.49 3.60 22.99
C ASP A 431 26.72 3.42 22.10
N ARG A 432 27.92 3.56 22.68
CA ARG A 432 29.20 3.48 21.96
C ARG A 432 29.36 2.19 21.13
N THR A 433 28.73 1.09 21.57
CA THR A 433 28.84 -0.20 20.88
C THR A 433 28.01 -0.28 19.60
N LYS A 434 27.05 0.63 19.44
CA LYS A 434 26.12 0.68 18.31
C LYS A 434 26.22 1.95 17.49
N CYS A 435 27.09 2.89 17.86
CA CYS A 435 27.25 4.13 17.12
C CYS A 435 28.04 3.89 15.84
N GLU A 436 27.64 4.56 14.77
CA GLU A 436 28.34 4.61 13.49
C GLU A 436 28.12 5.97 12.82
N LEU A 437 28.90 6.27 11.78
CA LEU A 437 28.64 7.45 10.95
C LEU A 437 27.30 7.30 10.26
N ALA A 438 26.59 8.43 10.08
CA ALA A 438 25.39 8.44 9.28
C ALA A 438 25.71 8.11 7.81
N HIS A 439 24.70 7.67 7.06
CA HIS A 439 24.85 7.34 5.65
C HIS A 439 23.91 8.18 4.80
N LEU A 440 24.47 8.95 3.86
CA LEU A 440 23.67 9.69 2.89
C LEU A 440 23.37 8.79 1.68
N TYR A 441 22.12 8.81 1.24
CA TYR A 441 21.71 8.23 -0.03
C TYR A 441 20.67 9.14 -0.69
N PHE A 442 20.34 8.84 -1.95
CA PHE A 442 19.44 9.66 -2.75
C PHE A 442 18.25 8.87 -3.26
N ASN A 443 17.06 9.46 -3.16
CA ASN A 443 15.83 8.95 -3.75
C ASN A 443 15.45 9.77 -4.99
N PRO A 444 15.24 9.16 -6.17
CA PRO A 444 14.82 9.87 -7.37
C PRO A 444 13.37 10.37 -7.28
N LYS A 445 13.18 11.63 -7.66
CA LYS A 445 11.88 12.30 -7.76
C LYS A 445 11.32 12.15 -9.17
N THR A 446 10.86 10.95 -9.52
CA THR A 446 10.35 10.59 -10.87
C THR A 446 9.12 11.40 -11.32
N HIS A 447 8.47 12.11 -10.40
CA HIS A 447 7.33 12.99 -10.66
C HIS A 447 7.74 14.43 -11.03
N LYS A 448 9.04 14.73 -11.14
CA LYS A 448 9.59 16.03 -11.56
C LYS A 448 10.44 15.85 -12.83
N ASP A 449 10.46 16.88 -13.67
CA ASP A 449 11.27 16.91 -14.90
C ASP A 449 12.75 16.67 -14.59
N ASN A 450 13.46 15.95 -15.47
CA ASN A 450 14.85 15.52 -15.32
C ASN A 450 15.14 14.59 -14.13
N ILE A 451 14.11 14.17 -13.38
CA ILE A 451 14.19 13.21 -12.26
C ILE A 451 15.29 13.63 -11.26
N PRO A 452 15.15 14.80 -10.59
CA PRO A 452 16.11 15.24 -9.60
C PRO A 452 16.13 14.29 -8.40
N VAL A 453 17.18 14.37 -7.60
CA VAL A 453 17.38 13.51 -6.44
C VAL A 453 16.97 14.19 -5.14
N ARG A 454 16.54 13.39 -4.15
CA ARG A 454 16.28 13.82 -2.77
C ARG A 454 17.32 13.21 -1.84
N PRO A 455 18.12 13.99 -1.11
CA PRO A 455 19.02 13.44 -0.11
C PRO A 455 18.21 12.86 1.04
N ILE A 456 18.59 11.67 1.51
CA ILE A 456 18.09 11.07 2.74
C ILE A 456 19.31 10.62 3.53
N GLU A 457 19.41 11.08 4.76
CA GLU A 457 20.49 10.72 5.65
C GLU A 457 19.98 9.72 6.68
N ASN A 458 20.53 8.51 6.67
CA ASN A 458 20.26 7.51 7.70
C ASN A 458 21.08 7.83 8.95
N THR A 459 20.43 8.44 9.93
CA THR A 459 21.06 8.81 11.20
C THR A 459 20.75 7.84 12.33
N ILE A 460 20.12 6.67 12.11
CA ILE A 460 19.59 5.81 13.18
C ILE A 460 20.61 5.52 14.30
N HIS A 461 21.88 5.39 13.93
CA HIS A 461 22.98 5.05 14.81
C HIS A 461 24.02 6.18 14.98
N ALA A 462 23.73 7.40 14.51
CA ALA A 462 24.64 8.52 14.66
C ALA A 462 24.77 8.95 16.14
N PRO A 463 25.93 9.46 16.58
CA PRO A 463 26.14 9.87 17.98
C PRO A 463 25.15 10.92 18.49
N THR A 464 24.60 11.77 17.62
CA THR A 464 23.68 12.86 17.97
C THR A 464 22.20 12.44 17.97
N THR A 465 21.88 11.21 17.58
CA THR A 465 20.49 10.78 17.31
C THR A 465 19.60 10.75 18.53
N ASN A 466 20.15 10.36 19.68
CA ASN A 466 19.41 10.34 20.92
C ASN A 466 19.10 11.77 21.41
N ILE A 467 20.03 12.71 21.24
CA ILE A 467 19.79 14.14 21.50
C ILE A 467 18.72 14.68 20.55
N SER A 468 18.82 14.38 19.24
CA SER A 468 17.84 14.78 18.24
C SER A 468 16.42 14.29 18.59
N LYS A 469 16.27 13.01 18.94
CA LYS A 469 14.98 12.45 19.37
C LYS A 469 14.45 13.12 20.64
N PHE A 470 15.32 13.37 21.61
CA PHE A 470 14.93 14.02 22.86
C PHE A 470 14.45 15.47 22.63
N LEU A 471 15.18 16.26 21.83
CA LEU A 471 14.79 17.62 21.48
C LEU A 471 13.44 17.65 20.75
N ASP A 472 13.25 16.77 19.77
CA ASP A 472 11.98 16.65 19.05
C ASP A 472 10.82 16.34 20.02
N GLN A 473 10.99 15.35 20.89
CA GLN A 473 9.98 14.93 21.87
C GLN A 473 9.53 16.05 22.82
N ILE A 474 10.43 16.96 23.20
CA ILE A 474 10.08 18.05 24.13
C ILE A 474 9.60 19.33 23.42
N LEU A 475 10.03 19.57 22.18
CA LEU A 475 9.76 20.81 21.44
C LEU A 475 8.57 20.69 20.48
N GLN A 476 8.38 19.54 19.83
CA GLN A 476 7.30 19.35 18.85
C GLN A 476 5.91 19.57 19.46
N PRO A 477 5.59 19.08 20.68
CA PRO A 477 4.28 19.36 21.28
C PRO A 477 4.03 20.85 21.54
N ILE A 478 5.08 21.61 21.89
CA ILE A 478 4.99 23.05 22.08
C ILE A 478 4.70 23.74 20.75
N PHE A 479 5.44 23.37 19.70
CA PHE A 479 5.21 23.91 18.37
C PHE A 479 3.78 23.62 17.88
N ASN A 480 3.31 22.39 18.02
CA ASN A 480 1.97 21.98 17.57
C ASN A 480 0.86 22.75 18.31
N ASP A 481 1.00 22.94 19.64
CA ASP A 481 0.04 23.73 20.43
C ASP A 481 0.01 25.20 19.99
N LYS A 482 1.18 25.83 19.85
CA LYS A 482 1.28 27.28 19.57
C LYS A 482 0.98 27.66 18.13
N CYS A 483 1.18 26.75 17.18
CA CYS A 483 1.05 27.03 15.75
C CYS A 483 -0.17 26.36 15.10
N LYS A 484 -1.11 25.82 15.89
CA LYS A 484 -2.30 25.08 15.42
C LYS A 484 -3.16 25.83 14.39
N GLU A 485 -3.24 27.15 14.49
CA GLU A 485 -4.09 27.98 13.60
C GLU A 485 -3.47 28.20 12.23
N THR A 486 -2.16 27.99 12.09
CA THR A 486 -1.40 28.21 10.85
C THR A 486 -0.93 26.92 10.20
N ASN A 487 -1.05 25.79 10.90
CA ASN A 487 -0.59 24.49 10.43
C ASN A 487 -1.78 23.59 10.08
N ILE A 488 -1.65 22.90 8.95
CA ILE A 488 -2.58 21.87 8.48
C ILE A 488 -1.95 20.51 8.81
N ILE A 489 -2.78 19.51 9.14
CA ILE A 489 -2.33 18.15 9.47
C ILE A 489 -2.51 17.20 8.28
N ASP A 490 -3.58 17.37 7.52
CA ASP A 490 -3.94 16.57 6.35
C ASP A 490 -4.99 17.28 5.47
N GLY A 491 -5.36 16.68 4.34
CA GLY A 491 -6.39 17.22 3.45
C GLY A 491 -7.77 17.36 4.09
N ALA A 492 -8.13 16.51 5.06
CA ALA A 492 -9.42 16.59 5.74
C ALA A 492 -9.50 17.81 6.68
N SER A 493 -8.45 18.05 7.46
CA SER A 493 -8.31 19.22 8.33
C SER A 493 -8.34 20.53 7.53
N LEU A 494 -7.73 20.56 6.35
CA LEU A 494 -7.85 21.70 5.43
C LEU A 494 -9.30 21.97 5.02
N ILE A 495 -10.04 20.93 4.61
CA ILE A 495 -11.43 21.08 4.20
C ILE A 495 -12.29 21.60 5.35
N GLU A 496 -12.07 21.12 6.58
CA GLU A 496 -12.77 21.61 7.76
C GLU A 496 -12.53 23.10 8.00
N GLU A 497 -11.28 23.55 7.91
CA GLU A 497 -10.94 24.96 8.08
C GLU A 497 -11.48 25.83 6.93
N LEU A 498 -11.46 25.34 5.69
CA LEU A 498 -12.09 26.04 4.57
C LEU A 498 -13.61 26.15 4.73
N HIS A 499 -14.29 25.16 5.29
CA HIS A 499 -15.71 25.29 5.64
C HIS A 499 -15.96 26.34 6.72
N LYS A 500 -15.04 26.53 7.67
CA LYS A 500 -15.12 27.64 8.65
C LYS A 500 -14.94 28.99 7.97
N TYR A 501 -14.00 29.09 7.03
CA TYR A 501 -13.78 30.29 6.21
C TYR A 501 -15.01 30.62 5.33
N ILE A 502 -15.62 29.64 4.69
CA ILE A 502 -16.83 29.81 3.86
C ILE A 502 -18.02 30.27 4.71
N ARG A 503 -18.23 29.67 5.89
CA ARG A 503 -19.32 30.05 6.81
C ARG A 503 -19.26 31.52 7.26
N LYS A 504 -18.08 32.13 7.24
CA LYS A 504 -17.89 33.56 7.53
C LYS A 504 -18.24 34.47 6.34
N GLY A 505 -18.69 33.93 5.21
CA GLY A 505 -19.04 34.70 4.00
C GLY A 505 -17.82 35.26 3.25
N LEU A 506 -16.63 34.72 3.51
CA LEU A 506 -15.37 35.24 2.97
C LEU A 506 -15.03 34.64 1.59
N PHE A 507 -15.58 33.47 1.26
CA PHE A 507 -15.37 32.80 -0.01
C PHE A 507 -16.29 33.40 -1.11
N LYS A 508 -15.69 33.86 -2.20
CA LYS A 508 -16.33 34.61 -3.29
C LYS A 508 -16.06 33.95 -4.64
N SER A 509 -16.82 34.33 -5.66
CA SER A 509 -16.56 33.93 -7.05
C SER A 509 -15.20 34.41 -7.57
N SER A 510 -14.64 35.47 -6.98
CA SER A 510 -13.31 36.00 -7.27
C SER A 510 -12.18 35.38 -6.46
N THR A 511 -12.46 34.53 -5.46
CA THR A 511 -11.42 33.93 -4.61
C THR A 511 -10.45 33.11 -5.46
N LEU A 512 -9.18 33.48 -5.37
CA LEU A 512 -8.05 32.75 -5.94
C LEU A 512 -7.46 31.83 -4.88
N PHE A 513 -6.94 30.69 -5.32
CA PHE A 513 -6.07 29.83 -4.53
C PHE A 513 -4.62 30.11 -4.88
N CYS A 514 -3.78 30.03 -3.86
CA CYS A 514 -2.34 30.06 -3.98
C CYS A 514 -1.77 28.84 -3.29
N THR A 515 -0.97 28.05 -4.01
CA THR A 515 -0.14 27.01 -3.40
C THR A 515 1.32 27.29 -3.68
N PHE A 516 2.20 27.04 -2.72
CA PHE A 516 3.64 27.12 -2.95
C PHE A 516 4.42 26.11 -2.12
N ASP A 517 5.49 25.60 -2.72
CA ASP A 517 6.46 24.65 -2.13
C ASP A 517 7.74 25.40 -1.77
N ILE A 518 8.31 25.10 -0.60
CA ILE A 518 9.58 25.67 -0.15
C ILE A 518 10.74 24.76 -0.55
N HIS A 519 11.65 25.28 -1.35
CA HIS A 519 12.75 24.50 -1.90
C HIS A 519 13.73 24.03 -0.83
N ASN A 520 13.96 22.72 -0.79
CA ASN A 520 15.04 22.10 -0.02
C ASN A 520 15.07 22.55 1.47
N LEU A 521 13.89 22.77 2.07
CA LEU A 521 13.71 23.40 3.38
C LEU A 521 14.73 22.91 4.42
N TYR A 522 14.82 21.59 4.66
CA TYR A 522 15.71 21.03 5.67
C TYR A 522 17.21 21.27 5.41
N THR A 523 17.64 21.10 4.16
CA THR A 523 19.07 21.22 3.78
C THR A 523 19.53 22.67 3.65
N MET A 524 18.59 23.62 3.57
CA MET A 524 18.91 25.04 3.39
C MET A 524 18.73 25.87 4.68
N LEU A 525 18.31 25.28 5.81
CA LEU A 525 18.16 26.02 7.06
C LEU A 525 19.51 26.64 7.49
N PRO A 526 19.59 27.97 7.70
CA PRO A 526 20.77 28.58 8.31
C PRO A 526 20.87 28.11 9.77
N GLN A 527 21.90 27.33 10.11
CA GLN A 527 21.98 26.60 11.38
C GLN A 527 21.96 27.54 12.60
N GLU A 528 22.83 28.54 12.64
CA GLU A 528 22.93 29.47 13.78
C GLU A 528 21.67 30.31 13.97
N GLU A 529 21.13 30.83 12.86
CA GLU A 529 19.88 31.59 12.87
C GLU A 529 18.70 30.71 13.31
N SER A 530 18.63 29.46 12.86
CA SER A 530 17.58 28.53 13.26
C SER A 530 17.60 28.26 14.76
N ILE A 531 18.79 28.11 15.36
CA ILE A 531 18.95 27.97 16.82
C ILE A 531 18.53 29.24 17.56
N LYS A 532 18.82 30.43 17.00
CA LYS A 532 18.36 31.71 17.54
C LYS A 532 16.84 31.83 17.49
N ILE A 533 16.22 31.48 16.35
CA ILE A 533 14.77 31.51 16.16
C ILE A 533 14.09 30.48 17.08
N LEU A 534 14.68 29.31 17.31
CA LEU A 534 14.20 28.36 18.32
C LEU A 534 14.10 29.00 19.70
N SER A 535 15.15 29.71 20.12
CA SER A 535 15.15 30.41 21.40
C SER A 535 14.12 31.55 21.43
N GLU A 536 14.00 32.33 20.35
CA GLU A 536 13.00 33.40 20.23
C GLU A 536 11.59 32.85 20.35
N PHE A 537 11.28 31.77 19.62
CA PHE A 537 9.99 31.10 19.63
C PHE A 537 9.59 30.70 21.06
N LEU A 538 10.50 30.04 21.79
CA LEU A 538 10.25 29.63 23.16
C LEU A 538 10.02 30.84 24.09
N GLN A 539 10.83 31.90 23.96
CA GLN A 539 10.69 33.12 24.77
C GLN A 539 9.37 33.85 24.51
N VAL A 540 8.99 34.02 23.23
CA VAL A 540 7.73 34.69 22.84
C VAL A 540 6.52 33.96 23.40
N HIS A 541 6.60 32.64 23.56
CA HIS A 541 5.53 31.83 24.16
C HIS A 541 5.70 31.60 25.68
N GLY A 542 6.57 32.37 26.34
CA GLY A 542 6.69 32.41 27.80
C GLY A 542 7.53 31.29 28.42
N TYR A 543 8.27 30.52 27.62
CA TYR A 543 9.14 29.47 28.13
C TYR A 543 10.50 30.02 28.52
N THR A 544 10.88 29.86 29.78
CA THR A 544 12.26 30.06 30.27
C THR A 544 13.01 28.73 30.42
N LYS A 545 12.25 27.64 30.59
CA LYS A 545 12.74 26.26 30.62
C LYS A 545 11.74 25.32 29.94
N VAL A 546 12.24 24.25 29.33
CA VAL A 546 11.43 23.15 28.79
C VAL A 546 11.84 21.86 29.49
N LYS A 547 10.88 21.19 30.15
CA LYS A 547 11.14 19.98 30.96
C LYS A 547 12.31 20.14 31.95
N GLY A 548 12.46 21.33 32.51
CA GLY A 548 13.51 21.66 33.48
C GLY A 548 14.86 22.06 32.88
N ILE A 549 15.01 22.04 31.55
CA ILE A 549 16.21 22.46 30.82
C ILE A 549 16.05 23.92 30.40
N ASP A 550 17.02 24.77 30.70
CA ASP A 550 17.02 26.18 30.28
C ASP A 550 17.28 26.34 28.77
N LEU A 551 16.93 27.51 28.23
CA LEU A 551 17.05 27.77 26.80
C LEU A 551 18.50 27.74 26.30
N THR A 552 19.48 28.13 27.11
CA THR A 552 20.91 28.08 26.74
C THR A 552 21.37 26.64 26.56
N THR A 553 20.94 25.75 27.45
CA THR A 553 21.21 24.32 27.35
C THR A 553 20.49 23.70 26.15
N ILE A 554 19.23 24.09 25.87
CA ILE A 554 18.52 23.65 24.65
C ILE A 554 19.27 24.08 23.39
N LYS A 555 19.73 25.35 23.33
CA LYS A 555 20.55 25.83 22.21
C LYS A 555 21.83 25.03 22.06
N THR A 556 22.50 24.70 23.15
CA THR A 556 23.73 23.89 23.13
C THR A 556 23.48 22.49 22.57
N LEU A 557 22.40 21.83 23.01
CA LEU A 557 21.98 20.52 22.50
C LEU A 557 21.57 20.59 21.01
N ALA A 558 20.86 21.64 20.60
CA ALA A 558 20.51 21.86 19.19
C ALA A 558 21.76 22.09 18.32
N SER A 559 22.72 22.86 18.84
CA SER A 559 23.98 23.17 18.17
C SER A 559 24.76 21.90 17.84
N ILE A 560 24.95 21.00 18.81
CA ILE A 560 25.71 19.77 18.57
C ILE A 560 25.03 18.85 17.56
N VAL A 561 23.69 18.81 17.52
CA VAL A 561 22.93 18.01 16.55
C VAL A 561 23.15 18.50 15.12
N LEU A 562 23.19 19.82 14.90
CA LEU A 562 23.36 20.41 13.57
C LEU A 562 24.83 20.47 13.14
N GLN A 563 25.72 20.86 14.05
CA GLN A 563 27.12 21.19 13.73
C GLN A 563 28.06 19.99 13.76
N GLU A 564 27.69 18.88 14.39
CA GLU A 564 28.49 17.65 14.39
C GLU A 564 27.84 16.56 13.51
N ASN A 565 27.05 16.98 12.52
CA ASN A 565 26.46 16.07 11.54
C ASN A 565 27.49 15.68 10.47
N VAL A 566 27.99 14.44 10.57
CA VAL A 566 28.97 13.87 9.65
C VAL A 566 28.47 12.52 9.15
N PHE A 567 28.57 12.32 7.84
CA PHE A 567 28.04 11.15 7.17
C PHE A 567 28.99 10.64 6.08
N VAL A 568 28.75 9.40 5.65
CA VAL A 568 29.44 8.76 4.53
C VAL A 568 28.57 8.84 3.29
N TYR A 569 29.15 9.29 2.18
CA TYR A 569 28.59 9.21 0.83
C TYR A 569 29.68 8.77 -0.14
N ASP A 570 29.40 7.77 -0.99
CA ASP A 570 30.36 7.26 -1.98
C ASP A 570 31.78 7.01 -1.40
N LYS A 571 31.83 6.31 -0.25
CA LYS A 571 33.06 5.98 0.50
C LYS A 571 33.88 7.18 1.00
N LYS A 572 33.39 8.40 0.82
CA LYS A 572 33.97 9.65 1.33
C LYS A 572 33.18 10.13 2.54
N ILE A 573 33.83 10.92 3.37
CA ILE A 573 33.25 11.48 4.59
C ILE A 573 32.94 12.94 4.35
N TYR A 574 31.74 13.36 4.72
CA TYR A 574 31.29 14.74 4.56
C TYR A 574 30.70 15.26 5.85
N LYS A 575 30.82 16.58 6.04
CA LYS A 575 30.16 17.32 7.09
C LYS A 575 29.10 18.24 6.49
N GLN A 576 27.91 18.24 7.10
CA GLN A 576 26.88 19.21 6.75
C GLN A 576 27.17 20.56 7.42
N THR A 577 27.26 21.61 6.62
CA THR A 577 27.56 22.98 7.07
C THR A 577 26.33 23.88 7.05
N THR A 578 25.33 23.54 6.24
CA THR A 578 24.04 24.25 6.15
C THR A 578 22.90 23.24 6.22
N GLY A 579 21.80 23.65 6.84
CA GLY A 579 20.65 22.78 7.06
C GLY A 579 20.83 21.80 8.22
N GLY A 580 19.89 20.87 8.32
CA GLY A 580 20.00 19.67 9.16
C GLY A 580 19.80 18.40 8.34
N ALA A 581 20.12 17.25 8.95
CA ALA A 581 19.93 15.94 8.35
C ALA A 581 18.44 15.69 8.08
N MET A 582 18.05 15.34 6.85
CA MET A 582 16.65 15.01 6.53
C MET A 582 16.12 13.79 7.32
N GLY A 583 16.99 12.92 7.85
CA GLY A 583 16.60 11.81 8.72
C GLY A 583 16.63 12.11 10.22
N SER A 584 17.05 13.31 10.63
CA SER A 584 17.05 13.73 12.04
C SER A 584 15.66 14.18 12.48
N SER A 585 15.14 13.56 13.54
CA SER A 585 13.83 13.92 14.13
C SER A 585 13.73 15.40 14.50
N PHE A 586 14.79 15.96 15.10
CA PHE A 586 14.80 17.37 15.53
C PHE A 586 14.78 18.35 14.35
N THR A 587 15.39 17.99 13.23
CA THR A 587 15.48 18.87 12.04
C THR A 587 14.09 19.23 11.52
N LEU A 588 13.11 18.31 11.59
CA LEU A 588 11.72 18.58 11.25
C LEU A 588 11.11 19.68 12.12
N THR A 589 11.21 19.52 13.44
CA THR A 589 10.67 20.49 14.40
C THR A 589 11.36 21.84 14.29
N LEU A 590 12.68 21.84 14.08
CA LEU A 590 13.44 23.08 13.88
C LEU A 590 13.03 23.80 12.59
N ALA A 591 12.86 23.09 11.48
CA ALA A 591 12.39 23.68 10.22
C ALA A 591 11.03 24.35 10.40
N ASN A 592 10.12 23.68 11.08
CA ASN A 592 8.80 24.19 11.41
C ASN A 592 8.85 25.48 12.25
N ILE A 593 9.73 25.53 13.26
CA ILE A 593 9.94 26.72 14.10
C ILE A 593 10.60 27.85 13.30
N PHE A 594 11.54 27.55 12.42
CA PHE A 594 12.11 28.53 11.49
C PHE A 594 11.00 29.15 10.62
N MET A 595 10.14 28.30 10.06
CA MET A 595 9.01 28.73 9.22
C MET A 595 7.98 29.56 9.98
N TRP A 596 7.76 29.32 11.27
CA TRP A 596 6.92 30.18 12.11
C TRP A 596 7.39 31.64 12.11
N LYS A 597 8.71 31.89 12.12
CA LYS A 597 9.27 33.24 12.05
C LYS A 597 9.18 33.81 10.63
N TRP A 598 9.58 33.03 9.63
CA TRP A 598 9.62 33.49 8.24
C TRP A 598 8.21 33.81 7.69
N GLN A 599 7.19 33.03 8.06
CA GLN A 599 5.83 33.19 7.52
C GLN A 599 5.04 34.37 8.13
N LYS A 600 5.61 35.12 9.08
CA LYS A 600 4.88 36.14 9.86
C LYS A 600 4.16 37.16 8.98
N GLU A 601 4.78 37.59 7.89
CA GLU A 601 4.16 38.58 7.00
C GLU A 601 2.98 38.00 6.21
N PHE A 602 3.07 36.74 5.74
CA PHE A 602 1.92 36.07 5.11
C PHE A 602 0.73 35.98 6.07
N VAL A 603 0.98 35.50 7.30
CA VAL A 603 -0.06 35.35 8.33
C VAL A 603 -0.65 36.72 8.70
N ARG A 604 0.19 37.76 8.85
CA ARG A 604 -0.26 39.12 9.13
C ARG A 604 -1.17 39.66 8.02
N GLN A 605 -0.78 39.47 6.75
CA GLN A 605 -1.59 39.87 5.61
C GLN A 605 -2.93 39.14 5.60
N GLN A 606 -2.93 37.80 5.74
CA GLN A 606 -4.16 37.02 5.74
C GLN A 606 -5.09 37.42 6.90
N ASN A 607 -4.55 37.73 8.08
CA ASN A 607 -5.34 38.22 9.22
C ASN A 607 -5.99 39.58 8.94
N ILE A 608 -5.28 40.51 8.28
CA ILE A 608 -5.83 41.83 7.90
C ILE A 608 -6.92 41.67 6.84
N THR A 609 -6.74 40.73 5.92
CA THR A 609 -7.68 40.52 4.81
C THR A 609 -8.81 39.56 5.14
N ASN A 610 -8.79 38.93 6.33
CA ASN A 610 -9.65 37.80 6.70
C ASN A 610 -9.60 36.70 5.63
N GLU A 611 -8.41 36.35 5.17
CA GLU A 611 -8.16 35.27 4.21
C GLU A 611 -7.63 34.03 4.94
N PHE A 612 -7.68 32.88 4.28
CA PHE A 612 -7.16 31.65 4.83
C PHE A 612 -5.66 31.50 4.56
N TYR A 613 -4.93 31.05 5.58
CA TYR A 613 -3.54 30.60 5.50
C TYR A 613 -3.42 29.24 6.17
N GLY A 614 -2.75 28.29 5.54
CA GLY A 614 -2.38 27.04 6.19
C GLY A 614 -1.16 26.40 5.56
N ARG A 615 -0.28 25.86 6.40
CA ARG A 615 0.96 25.21 5.99
C ARG A 615 1.01 23.77 6.45
N TYR A 616 1.37 22.88 5.55
CA TYR A 616 1.78 21.50 5.85
C TYR A 616 3.27 21.38 5.55
N ILE A 617 4.12 21.51 6.57
CA ILE A 617 5.58 21.41 6.43
C ILE A 617 6.14 22.39 5.37
N ASP A 618 6.48 21.92 4.18
CA ASP A 618 7.02 22.67 3.04
C ASP A 618 5.94 23.18 2.07
N ASP A 619 4.74 22.58 2.10
CA ASP A 619 3.59 22.97 1.28
C ASP A 619 2.74 24.04 2.00
N VAL A 620 2.49 25.18 1.35
CA VAL A 620 1.59 26.24 1.84
C VAL A 620 0.37 26.41 0.95
N PHE A 621 -0.79 26.66 1.55
CA PHE A 621 -2.03 27.02 0.89
C PHE A 621 -2.56 28.36 1.42
N MET A 622 -3.01 29.23 0.52
CA MET A 622 -3.70 30.47 0.87
C MET A 622 -4.91 30.73 -0.03
N THR A 623 -5.90 31.46 0.50
CA THR A 623 -6.95 32.10 -0.31
C THR A 623 -6.64 33.58 -0.53
N TRP A 624 -7.19 34.16 -1.61
CA TRP A 624 -6.99 35.58 -1.91
C TRP A 624 -8.15 36.17 -2.70
N ASN A 625 -8.83 37.18 -2.15
CA ASN A 625 -9.92 37.88 -2.81
C ASN A 625 -9.55 39.22 -3.48
N ARG A 626 -8.27 39.61 -3.48
CA ARG A 626 -7.80 40.85 -4.13
C ARG A 626 -7.21 40.56 -5.52
N SER A 627 -6.51 41.53 -6.10
CA SER A 627 -5.96 41.39 -7.44
C SER A 627 -4.87 40.30 -7.49
N LYS A 628 -4.85 39.51 -8.58
CA LYS A 628 -3.80 38.52 -8.85
C LYS A 628 -2.41 39.16 -8.91
N ARG A 629 -2.34 40.44 -9.31
CA ARG A 629 -1.10 41.22 -9.38
C ARG A 629 -0.50 41.48 -8.00
N GLU A 630 -1.32 41.88 -7.03
CA GLU A 630 -0.88 42.06 -5.63
C GLU A 630 -0.37 40.77 -5.02
N LEU A 631 -1.06 39.66 -5.26
CA LEU A 631 -0.63 38.35 -4.77
C LEU A 631 0.72 37.93 -5.35
N ARG A 632 0.90 38.10 -6.67
CA ARG A 632 2.19 37.84 -7.32
C ARG A 632 3.30 38.69 -6.71
N LYS A 633 3.08 40.00 -6.57
CA LYS A 633 4.05 40.89 -5.95
C LYS A 633 4.44 40.42 -4.54
N LEU A 634 3.46 40.05 -3.70
CA LEU A 634 3.74 39.54 -2.35
C LEU A 634 4.62 38.27 -2.37
N LEU A 635 4.35 37.34 -3.29
CA LEU A 635 5.12 36.10 -3.42
C LEU A 635 6.53 36.33 -4.00
N ASP A 636 6.65 37.25 -4.96
CA ASP A 636 7.93 37.67 -5.54
C ASP A 636 8.80 38.38 -4.50
N ASP A 637 8.19 39.26 -3.68
CA ASP A 637 8.85 39.91 -2.55
C ASP A 637 9.27 38.85 -1.51
N ALA A 638 8.43 37.85 -1.24
CA ALA A 638 8.73 36.77 -0.30
C ALA A 638 9.94 35.92 -0.69
N ASN A 639 10.17 35.73 -2.00
CA ASN A 639 11.37 35.09 -2.54
C ASN A 639 12.67 35.88 -2.29
N GLN A 640 12.56 37.12 -1.81
CA GLN A 640 13.69 37.99 -1.44
C GLN A 640 13.83 38.17 0.08
N TRP A 641 12.86 37.75 0.90
CA TRP A 641 12.90 37.94 2.35
C TRP A 641 14.06 37.21 3.03
N HIS A 642 14.52 36.10 2.45
CA HIS A 642 15.62 35.33 3.00
C HIS A 642 16.43 34.66 1.89
N LEU A 643 17.76 34.75 1.96
CA LEU A 643 18.67 34.24 0.92
C LEU A 643 18.48 32.73 0.66
N ASN A 644 18.29 31.95 1.72
CA ASN A 644 18.20 30.49 1.64
C ASN A 644 16.77 29.95 1.42
N ILE A 645 15.74 30.81 1.40
CA ILE A 645 14.35 30.36 1.21
C ILE A 645 13.90 30.77 -0.19
N LYS A 646 13.47 29.76 -0.96
CA LYS A 646 12.93 29.94 -2.31
C LYS A 646 11.62 29.20 -2.44
N LEU A 647 10.69 29.81 -3.16
CA LEU A 647 9.30 29.41 -3.29
C LEU A 647 8.98 29.20 -4.78
N ASP A 648 8.42 28.04 -5.09
CA ASP A 648 7.75 27.79 -6.36
C ASP A 648 6.24 27.83 -6.12
N TYR A 649 5.55 28.83 -6.70
CA TYR A 649 4.14 29.08 -6.44
C TYR A 649 3.24 28.92 -7.67
N LYS A 650 1.98 28.57 -7.43
CA LYS A 650 0.90 28.48 -8.42
C LYS A 650 -0.30 29.28 -7.91
N ILE A 651 -0.95 30.00 -8.83
CA ILE A 651 -2.15 30.80 -8.54
C ILE A 651 -3.23 30.49 -9.57
N ASP A 652 -4.32 29.88 -9.11
CA ASP A 652 -5.47 29.53 -9.94
C ASP A 652 -6.75 29.43 -9.10
N LYS A 653 -7.91 29.27 -9.75
CA LYS A 653 -9.17 28.91 -9.11
C LYS A 653 -9.33 27.39 -8.91
N SER A 654 -8.47 26.59 -9.54
CA SER A 654 -8.42 25.15 -9.37
C SER A 654 -6.98 24.72 -9.11
N LEU A 655 -6.65 24.30 -7.88
CA LEU A 655 -5.30 23.89 -7.51
C LEU A 655 -5.32 22.65 -6.60
N PRO A 656 -4.36 21.73 -6.80
CA PRO A 656 -4.13 20.66 -5.85
C PRO A 656 -3.34 21.15 -4.63
N PHE A 657 -3.71 20.66 -3.44
CA PHE A 657 -2.94 20.79 -2.22
C PHE A 657 -3.05 19.49 -1.42
N LEU A 658 -1.92 18.92 -1.01
CA LEU A 658 -1.84 17.55 -0.46
C LEU A 658 -2.51 16.52 -1.39
N ASP A 659 -3.54 15.85 -0.89
CA ASP A 659 -4.36 14.83 -1.55
C ASP A 659 -5.74 15.36 -2.00
N VAL A 660 -5.93 16.69 -2.03
CA VAL A 660 -7.20 17.34 -2.38
C VAL A 660 -7.01 18.28 -3.57
N LEU A 661 -7.88 18.16 -4.58
CA LEU A 661 -8.04 19.15 -5.65
C LEU A 661 -9.15 20.11 -5.23
N LEU A 662 -8.81 21.38 -5.05
CA LEU A 662 -9.73 22.44 -4.65
C LEU A 662 -10.12 23.24 -5.88
N THR A 663 -11.42 23.42 -6.13
CA THR A 663 -11.92 24.22 -7.25
C THR A 663 -13.01 25.18 -6.82
N ASN A 664 -12.82 26.48 -7.10
CA ASN A 664 -13.83 27.52 -6.93
C ASN A 664 -14.75 27.61 -8.16
N ASN A 665 -15.94 27.03 -8.05
CA ASN A 665 -16.99 27.09 -9.06
C ASN A 665 -17.88 28.32 -8.80
N ASN A 666 -17.38 29.50 -9.13
CA ASN A 666 -18.12 30.78 -9.02
C ASN A 666 -18.70 31.06 -7.62
N GLY A 667 -17.91 30.81 -6.57
CA GLY A 667 -18.30 31.04 -5.18
C GLY A 667 -18.77 29.77 -4.46
N ILE A 668 -18.71 28.62 -5.12
CA ILE A 668 -18.96 27.31 -4.52
C ILE A 668 -17.64 26.52 -4.52
N LEU A 669 -17.16 26.17 -3.33
CA LEU A 669 -16.00 25.28 -3.20
C LEU A 669 -16.41 23.86 -3.58
N SER A 670 -15.70 23.28 -4.53
CA SER A 670 -15.78 21.86 -4.86
C SER A 670 -14.43 21.20 -4.59
N THR A 671 -14.46 19.98 -4.07
CA THR A 671 -13.27 19.21 -3.75
C THR A 671 -13.34 17.82 -4.38
N SER A 672 -12.20 17.30 -4.81
CA SER A 672 -12.05 15.90 -5.22
C SER A 672 -10.72 15.36 -4.75
N VAL A 673 -10.57 14.04 -4.70
CA VAL A 673 -9.27 13.43 -4.39
C VAL A 673 -8.29 13.77 -5.51
N TYR A 674 -7.11 14.27 -5.14
CA TYR A 674 -6.02 14.52 -6.05
C TYR A 674 -4.94 13.45 -5.92
N HIS A 675 -4.66 12.76 -7.02
CA HIS A 675 -3.51 11.90 -7.14
C HIS A 675 -2.48 12.58 -8.01
N LYS A 676 -1.23 12.62 -7.56
CA LYS A 676 -0.12 13.08 -8.40
C LYS A 676 -0.05 12.16 -9.64
N PRO A 677 0.33 12.65 -10.82
CA PRO A 677 0.40 11.80 -12.02
C PRO A 677 1.23 10.52 -11.87
N ALA A 678 2.23 10.54 -10.98
CA ALA A 678 3.07 9.39 -10.65
C ALA A 678 2.59 8.55 -9.44
N ALA A 679 1.44 8.88 -8.85
CA ALA A 679 0.87 8.12 -7.73
C ALA A 679 0.09 6.93 -8.28
N GLU A 680 0.56 5.73 -7.97
CA GLU A 680 -0.12 4.51 -8.37
C GLU A 680 -1.18 4.11 -7.34
N PRO A 681 -2.36 3.63 -7.78
CA PRO A 681 -3.32 3.04 -6.86
C PRO A 681 -2.72 1.76 -6.29
N TYR A 682 -2.58 1.69 -4.97
CA TYR A 682 -2.30 0.43 -4.29
C TYR A 682 -3.48 -0.52 -4.52
N VAL A 683 -3.29 -1.49 -5.41
CA VAL A 683 -4.23 -2.59 -5.60
C VAL A 683 -3.62 -3.84 -5.01
N THR A 684 -4.24 -4.34 -3.95
CA THR A 684 -3.88 -5.65 -3.40
C THR A 684 -4.09 -6.70 -4.49
N PRO A 685 -3.07 -7.48 -4.87
CA PRO A 685 -3.20 -8.49 -5.93
C PRO A 685 -4.32 -9.46 -5.59
N PHE A 686 -5.26 -9.68 -6.52
CA PHE A 686 -6.44 -10.54 -6.29
C PHE A 686 -6.09 -11.95 -5.78
N LEU A 687 -4.90 -12.45 -6.09
CA LEU A 687 -4.38 -13.76 -5.67
C LEU A 687 -3.62 -13.76 -4.34
N SER A 688 -3.55 -12.64 -3.63
CA SER A 688 -2.95 -12.59 -2.29
C SER A 688 -3.86 -13.24 -1.24
N ASP A 689 -3.26 -13.74 -0.16
CA ASP A 689 -3.99 -14.43 0.93
C ASP A 689 -4.73 -13.47 1.87
N HIS A 690 -4.94 -12.23 1.46
CA HIS A 690 -5.76 -11.29 2.21
C HIS A 690 -7.23 -11.72 2.18
N PRO A 691 -8.00 -11.42 3.24
CA PRO A 691 -9.43 -11.69 3.25
C PRO A 691 -10.10 -11.07 2.03
N ARG A 692 -11.03 -11.81 1.40
CA ARG A 692 -11.59 -11.40 0.10
C ARG A 692 -12.30 -10.04 0.08
N HIS A 693 -12.70 -9.54 1.25
CA HIS A 693 -13.34 -8.23 1.40
C HIS A 693 -12.36 -7.05 1.31
N VAL A 694 -11.05 -7.29 1.32
CA VAL A 694 -9.98 -6.27 1.23
C VAL A 694 -9.61 -5.97 -0.23
N PHE A 695 -10.00 -6.83 -1.18
CA PHE A 695 -9.88 -6.57 -2.61
C PHE A 695 -11.03 -5.64 -3.06
N LYS A 696 -10.69 -4.46 -3.59
CA LYS A 696 -11.67 -3.54 -4.17
C LYS A 696 -11.99 -3.87 -5.62
#